data_AF-A0A4P0YER7-F1
#
_entry.id   AF-A0A4P0YER7-F1
#
_cell.length_a   1.000
_cell.length_b   1.000
_cell.length_c   1.000
_cell.angle_alpha   90.00
_cell.angle_beta   90.00
_cell.angle_gamma   90.00
#
_symmetry.space_group_name_H-M   'P 1'
#
loop_
_entity.id
_entity.type
_entity.pdbx_description
1 polymer ?
#
loop_
_entity_poly.entity_id
_entity_poly.type
_entity_poly.pdbx_seq_one_letter_code
_entity_poly.pdbx_strand_id
1 'polypeptide(L)'
;MVPGDPRILPRRRLLFRFLTEGGVPFTMTRVNIIKGLGPVLQIAEGWSVALPKAMHDQLDARTNSTWPTTWFAPRLTGKGPFSDVYSVMANWGANHGVLTIGHVGADFITLAAMLRIPVCMHNVEEAKIYRPSAWAAHGMDIEGQDYRACQNYGPLYKRLTGWFRPEAQAYLAYRRARSVGRISAAPSGNVVSGVTMSKTLSWSSTAAPRTCGRWPWIDKGTLSPAPQRRTPATSRREKSDWHQWSLEAIMQRFADCCRQIHDQLASCTVRGITVTTFGVDGALVDEQGALLYPIISWKCPRTAAVMENISQYMPARQLQRIAGVGAFAFNTLYKLVWLKENHPQLLAQAHAWLFISSLINHRLTGEFTTDLTMAGTSQMLDLRQRDFSAPILQATGLPRRLFPRLVEAGQPIGTLLPEAAALLGLPVGIPVISAGHDTQFALFGAGAGQDEPVLSSGTWEILMVRSAQVDTSLLCDYSGSTCELDSQPGRYNPGMQWLASGVLEWVRKLLWSADTPWQTLIDEAQAIPPGAQGVRMQCDLLASQHAGWQGVTLNTTRGHFYRAALEGLSDQLAQHLQTLEKNRRLQGERAAAGGRRQPQRAMEPDQGQPTRDTDQSPRRCRNHRGRRGDVWLVWRGRVLFARTGQSAGRVPLPLFLAAN
;
A
#
# COMPACT_ATOMS: atom_id res chain seq x y z
N MET A 1 -46.77 -31.43 -15.15
CA MET A 1 -47.75 -32.14 -14.32
C MET A 1 -47.04 -32.72 -13.10
N VAL A 2 -47.68 -32.57 -11.94
CA VAL A 2 -47.44 -33.20 -10.62
C VAL A 2 -46.23 -32.74 -9.77
N PRO A 3 -46.46 -32.35 -8.50
CA PRO A 3 -45.44 -32.01 -7.49
C PRO A 3 -45.06 -33.20 -6.58
N GLY A 4 -43.82 -33.24 -6.06
CA GLY A 4 -43.45 -34.07 -4.91
C GLY A 4 -41.97 -34.48 -4.79
N ASP A 5 -41.21 -33.85 -3.87
CA ASP A 5 -40.50 -34.47 -2.72
C ASP A 5 -39.76 -33.34 -1.94
N PRO A 6 -40.07 -33.06 -0.66
CA PRO A 6 -39.39 -32.01 0.13
C PRO A 6 -38.04 -32.44 0.72
N ARG A 7 -37.55 -33.65 0.44
CA ARG A 7 -36.28 -34.15 0.97
C ARG A 7 -35.17 -33.99 -0.06
N ILE A 8 -34.62 -32.77 -0.12
CA ILE A 8 -33.27 -32.35 -0.54
C ILE A 8 -33.39 -30.84 -0.80
N LEU A 9 -33.36 -30.03 0.27
CA LEU A 9 -33.19 -28.60 0.14
C LEU A 9 -31.70 -28.32 -0.17
N PRO A 10 -31.36 -27.63 -1.27
CA PRO A 10 -29.97 -27.33 -1.59
C PRO A 10 -29.45 -26.36 -0.54
N ARG A 11 -28.41 -26.78 0.18
CA ARG A 11 -27.62 -25.96 1.10
C ARG A 11 -27.20 -24.68 0.36
N ARG A 12 -27.89 -23.56 0.59
CA ARG A 12 -27.43 -22.22 0.17
C ARG A 12 -26.21 -21.84 1.02
N ARG A 13 -25.04 -22.33 0.62
CA ARG A 13 -23.72 -21.87 1.06
C ARG A 13 -23.32 -20.67 0.19
N LEU A 14 -22.67 -19.66 0.79
CA LEU A 14 -22.10 -18.55 0.02
C LEU A 14 -21.09 -19.08 -0.99
N LEU A 15 -21.38 -18.84 -2.26
CA LEU A 15 -20.62 -19.28 -3.42
C LEU A 15 -19.81 -18.10 -3.96
N PHE A 16 -18.49 -18.14 -3.81
CA PHE A 16 -17.58 -17.32 -4.62
C PHE A 16 -17.35 -18.04 -5.96
N ARG A 17 -18.37 -18.10 -6.83
CA ARG A 17 -18.19 -18.63 -8.20
C ARG A 17 -17.62 -17.54 -9.09
N PHE A 18 -16.30 -17.33 -8.98
CA PHE A 18 -15.58 -16.50 -9.95
C PHE A 18 -15.14 -17.41 -11.10
N LEU A 19 -15.82 -17.29 -12.24
CA LEU A 19 -15.40 -17.92 -13.50
C LEU A 19 -14.67 -16.87 -14.32
N THR A 20 -13.40 -17.12 -14.65
CA THR A 20 -12.63 -16.24 -15.53
C THR A 20 -13.19 -16.32 -16.94
N GLU A 21 -13.58 -15.18 -17.52
CA GLU A 21 -14.03 -15.11 -18.92
C GLU A 21 -12.95 -15.65 -19.87
N GLY A 22 -13.38 -16.27 -20.98
CA GLY A 22 -12.47 -16.77 -22.01
C GLY A 22 -11.74 -15.63 -22.75
N GLY A 23 -10.55 -15.93 -23.26
CA GLY A 23 -9.75 -15.02 -24.08
C GLY A 23 -8.73 -14.17 -23.32
N VAL A 24 -8.64 -14.30 -21.99
CA VAL A 24 -7.60 -13.63 -21.20
C VAL A 24 -6.27 -14.37 -21.38
N PRO A 25 -5.19 -13.72 -21.84
CA PRO A 25 -3.89 -14.35 -21.93
C PRO A 25 -3.32 -14.59 -20.53
N PHE A 26 -2.77 -15.79 -20.31
CA PHE A 26 -2.13 -16.15 -19.05
C PHE A 26 -0.79 -16.84 -19.29
N THR A 27 0.11 -16.65 -18.33
CA THR A 27 1.30 -17.48 -18.14
C THR A 27 1.11 -18.27 -16.86
N MET A 28 0.91 -19.57 -17.00
CA MET A 28 0.91 -20.51 -15.89
C MET A 28 2.35 -20.85 -15.54
N THR A 29 2.71 -20.71 -14.26
CA THR A 29 4.06 -21.04 -13.77
C THR A 29 3.99 -21.97 -12.58
N ARG A 30 5.00 -22.82 -12.46
CA ARG A 30 5.12 -23.76 -11.34
C ARG A 30 6.57 -24.00 -11.00
N VAL A 31 6.91 -23.92 -9.72
CA VAL A 31 8.22 -24.28 -9.19
C VAL A 31 8.13 -25.64 -8.50
N ASN A 32 8.86 -26.62 -9.00
CA ASN A 32 9.01 -27.95 -8.38
C ASN A 32 10.30 -27.99 -7.57
N ILE A 33 10.23 -28.41 -6.30
CA ILE A 33 11.43 -28.63 -5.48
C ILE A 33 11.82 -30.11 -5.58
N ILE A 34 12.89 -30.40 -6.31
CA ILE A 34 13.36 -31.77 -6.55
C ILE A 34 14.55 -32.08 -5.64
N LYS A 35 14.49 -33.19 -4.89
CA LYS A 35 15.59 -33.62 -4.01
C LYS A 35 16.87 -33.83 -4.82
N GLY A 36 17.97 -33.24 -4.36
CA GLY A 36 19.29 -33.30 -5.02
C GLY A 36 19.50 -32.23 -6.11
N LEU A 37 18.43 -31.75 -6.73
CA LEU A 37 18.49 -30.80 -7.85
C LEU A 37 18.08 -29.36 -7.47
N GLY A 38 17.14 -29.21 -6.52
CA GLY A 38 16.62 -27.90 -6.10
C GLY A 38 15.34 -27.48 -6.87
N PRO A 39 14.99 -26.19 -6.85
CA PRO A 39 13.87 -25.66 -7.63
C PRO A 39 14.07 -25.83 -9.13
N VAL A 40 13.00 -26.21 -9.81
CA VAL A 40 12.90 -26.33 -11.27
C VAL A 40 11.61 -25.67 -11.72
N LEU A 41 11.68 -24.84 -12.76
CA LEU A 41 10.56 -24.05 -13.24
C LEU A 41 9.88 -24.71 -14.45
N GLN A 42 8.54 -24.73 -14.44
CA GLN A 42 7.67 -25.07 -15.57
C GLN A 42 6.84 -23.85 -15.93
N ILE A 43 6.67 -23.59 -17.23
CA ILE A 43 5.97 -22.42 -17.76
C ILE A 43 5.02 -22.87 -18.87
N ALA A 44 3.77 -22.42 -18.86
CA ALA A 44 2.83 -22.61 -19.96
C ALA A 44 2.10 -21.31 -20.25
N GLU A 45 2.35 -20.69 -21.40
CA GLU A 45 1.56 -19.59 -21.93
C GLU A 45 0.30 -20.12 -22.60
N GLY A 46 -0.81 -19.43 -22.44
CA GLY A 46 -2.09 -19.85 -23.00
C GLY A 46 -3.18 -18.84 -22.75
N TRP A 47 -4.42 -19.28 -22.81
CA TRP A 47 -5.58 -18.42 -22.62
C TRP A 47 -6.58 -19.07 -21.68
N SER A 48 -7.33 -18.24 -20.96
CA SER A 48 -8.59 -18.71 -20.40
C SER A 48 -9.54 -19.12 -21.53
N VAL A 49 -10.34 -20.15 -21.31
CA VAL A 49 -11.37 -20.60 -22.24
C VAL A 49 -12.73 -20.62 -21.56
N ALA A 50 -13.76 -20.22 -22.31
CA ALA A 50 -15.13 -20.39 -21.88
C ALA A 50 -15.60 -21.78 -22.29
N LEU A 51 -15.97 -22.62 -21.32
CA LEU A 51 -16.58 -23.92 -21.61
C LEU A 51 -18.10 -23.77 -21.75
N PRO A 52 -18.76 -24.60 -22.59
CA PRO A 52 -20.20 -24.71 -22.59
C PRO A 52 -20.73 -24.97 -21.18
N LYS A 53 -21.84 -24.31 -20.80
CA LYS A 53 -22.33 -24.29 -19.42
C LYS A 53 -22.47 -25.69 -18.80
N ALA A 54 -23.03 -26.64 -19.55
CA ALA A 54 -23.21 -28.02 -19.09
C ALA A 54 -21.87 -28.72 -18.76
N MET A 55 -20.82 -28.44 -19.55
CA MET A 55 -19.48 -28.98 -19.33
C MET A 55 -18.78 -28.30 -18.16
N HIS A 56 -18.87 -26.97 -18.08
CA HIS A 56 -18.37 -26.22 -16.93
C HIS A 56 -18.98 -26.73 -15.63
N ASP A 57 -20.31 -26.83 -15.54
CA ASP A 57 -21.02 -27.23 -14.33
C ASP A 57 -20.60 -28.63 -13.86
N GLN A 58 -20.41 -29.58 -14.80
CA GLN A 58 -19.95 -30.94 -14.47
C GLN A 58 -18.51 -30.98 -13.95
N LEU A 59 -17.61 -30.19 -14.54
CA LEU A 59 -16.20 -30.15 -14.13
C LEU A 59 -16.02 -29.34 -12.85
N ASP A 60 -16.70 -28.20 -12.71
CA ASP A 60 -16.68 -27.33 -11.53
C ASP A 60 -17.18 -28.07 -10.28
N ALA A 61 -18.23 -28.91 -10.43
CA ALA A 61 -18.74 -29.75 -9.35
C ALA A 61 -17.73 -30.79 -8.82
N ARG A 62 -16.68 -31.12 -9.61
CA ARG A 62 -15.59 -32.01 -9.20
C ARG A 62 -14.41 -31.26 -8.58
N THR A 63 -14.45 -29.93 -8.57
CA THR A 63 -13.42 -29.08 -7.97
C THR A 63 -13.88 -28.52 -6.63
N ASN A 64 -12.96 -27.88 -5.89
CA ASN A 64 -13.34 -27.22 -4.65
C ASN A 64 -14.23 -26.01 -4.94
N SER A 65 -15.51 -26.08 -4.53
CA SER A 65 -16.52 -25.05 -4.78
C SER A 65 -16.22 -23.65 -4.23
N THR A 66 -15.14 -23.49 -3.46
CA THR A 66 -14.68 -22.20 -2.91
C THR A 66 -13.59 -21.54 -3.74
N TRP A 67 -13.05 -22.22 -4.75
CA TRP A 67 -11.95 -21.70 -5.57
C TRP A 67 -12.48 -20.95 -6.79
N PRO A 68 -11.80 -19.87 -7.23
CA PRO A 68 -12.07 -19.30 -8.54
C PRO A 68 -11.72 -20.33 -9.62
N THR A 69 -12.63 -20.54 -10.56
CA THR A 69 -12.46 -21.51 -11.64
C THR A 69 -11.94 -20.79 -12.87
N THR A 70 -10.76 -21.19 -13.33
CA THR A 70 -10.20 -20.74 -14.60
C THR A 70 -9.89 -21.96 -15.45
N TRP A 71 -10.63 -22.13 -16.55
CA TRP A 71 -10.28 -23.11 -17.57
C TRP A 71 -9.17 -22.53 -18.42
N PHE A 72 -8.03 -23.20 -18.45
CA PHE A 72 -6.85 -22.73 -19.16
C PHE A 72 -6.52 -23.69 -20.30
N ALA A 73 -6.32 -23.15 -21.49
CA ALA A 73 -5.81 -23.88 -22.64
C ALA A 73 -4.39 -23.39 -22.97
N PRO A 74 -3.37 -24.26 -22.91
CA PRO A 74 -2.01 -23.90 -23.27
C PRO A 74 -1.91 -23.64 -24.78
N ARG A 75 -1.03 -22.72 -25.17
CA ARG A 75 -0.56 -22.63 -26.57
C ARG A 75 0.24 -23.88 -26.90
N LEU A 76 -0.18 -24.61 -27.92
CA LEU A 76 0.54 -25.78 -28.40
C LEU A 76 1.63 -25.38 -29.39
N THR A 77 2.74 -26.11 -29.37
CA THR A 77 3.90 -25.89 -30.27
C THR A 77 4.06 -27.04 -31.26
N GLY A 78 3.32 -28.14 -31.10
CA GLY A 78 3.46 -29.35 -31.91
C GLY A 78 4.70 -30.19 -31.58
N LYS A 79 5.48 -29.82 -30.55
CA LYS A 79 6.70 -30.53 -30.15
C LYS A 79 6.86 -30.63 -28.63
N GLY A 80 7.54 -31.68 -28.19
CA GLY A 80 7.87 -31.91 -26.78
C GLY A 80 6.62 -31.93 -25.88
N PRO A 81 6.72 -31.43 -24.63
CA PRO A 81 5.60 -31.38 -23.68
C PRO A 81 4.39 -30.54 -24.13
N PHE A 82 4.49 -29.78 -25.23
CA PHE A 82 3.43 -28.93 -25.76
C PHE A 82 2.96 -29.36 -27.17
N SER A 83 3.16 -30.64 -27.53
CA SER A 83 2.59 -31.22 -28.75
C SER A 83 1.06 -31.15 -28.76
N ASP A 84 0.45 -31.47 -27.62
CA ASP A 84 -0.99 -31.51 -27.40
C ASP A 84 -1.30 -31.28 -25.90
N VAL A 85 -2.57 -31.06 -25.58
CA VAL A 85 -3.01 -30.71 -24.22
C VAL A 85 -2.77 -31.85 -23.22
N TYR A 86 -2.86 -33.11 -23.65
CA TYR A 86 -2.62 -34.26 -22.78
C TYR A 86 -1.13 -34.38 -22.45
N SER A 87 -0.27 -34.16 -23.44
CA SER A 87 1.18 -34.09 -23.24
C SER A 87 1.58 -32.98 -22.27
N VAL A 88 0.89 -31.84 -22.29
CA VAL A 88 1.11 -30.78 -21.28
C VAL A 88 0.77 -31.31 -19.89
N MET A 89 -0.39 -31.92 -19.71
CA MET A 89 -0.81 -32.44 -18.40
C MET A 89 0.04 -33.62 -17.91
N ALA A 90 0.50 -34.50 -18.80
CA ALA A 90 1.35 -35.63 -18.45
C ALA A 90 2.74 -35.19 -17.94
N ASN A 91 3.24 -34.06 -18.44
CA ASN A 91 4.55 -33.51 -18.07
C ASN A 91 4.46 -32.41 -16.99
N TRP A 92 3.27 -31.89 -16.69
CA TRP A 92 3.06 -30.88 -15.66
C TRP A 92 3.08 -31.50 -14.26
N GLY A 93 3.81 -30.89 -13.32
CA GLY A 93 3.87 -31.40 -11.94
C GLY A 93 2.52 -31.34 -11.21
N ALA A 94 2.26 -32.31 -10.32
CA ALA A 94 1.00 -32.42 -9.58
C ALA A 94 0.84 -31.33 -8.49
N ASN A 95 -0.34 -30.69 -8.42
CA ASN A 95 -0.81 -29.73 -7.39
C ASN A 95 -0.22 -28.31 -7.40
N HIS A 96 -0.99 -27.37 -7.97
CA HIS A 96 -0.88 -25.90 -7.84
C HIS A 96 0.13 -25.23 -8.78
N GLY A 97 -0.30 -24.13 -9.38
CA GLY A 97 0.48 -23.26 -10.25
C GLY A 97 -0.07 -21.83 -10.14
N VAL A 98 0.73 -20.86 -10.55
CA VAL A 98 0.35 -19.43 -10.51
C VAL A 98 0.01 -18.98 -11.92
N LEU A 99 -1.20 -18.46 -12.10
CA LEU A 99 -1.62 -17.80 -13.34
C LEU A 99 -1.29 -16.30 -13.25
N THR A 100 -0.36 -15.86 -14.09
CA THR A 100 -0.02 -14.44 -14.25
C THR A 100 -0.69 -13.92 -15.52
N ILE A 101 -1.41 -12.78 -15.44
CA ILE A 101 -2.05 -12.18 -16.61
C ILE A 101 -0.97 -11.75 -17.62
N GLY A 102 -1.19 -12.10 -18.89
CA GLY A 102 -0.26 -11.84 -20.00
C GLY A 102 0.63 -13.03 -20.35
N HIS A 103 1.27 -12.95 -21.52
CA HIS A 103 2.31 -13.88 -21.98
C HIS A 103 3.68 -13.33 -21.59
N VAL A 104 4.08 -13.61 -20.36
CA VAL A 104 5.29 -13.13 -19.69
C VAL A 104 6.29 -14.26 -19.45
N GLY A 105 6.15 -15.40 -20.14
CA GLY A 105 7.00 -16.57 -19.97
C GLY A 105 8.47 -16.29 -20.29
N ALA A 106 8.76 -15.44 -21.27
CA ALA A 106 10.13 -15.02 -21.59
C ALA A 106 10.82 -14.28 -20.43
N ASP A 107 10.07 -13.47 -19.67
CA ASP A 107 10.57 -12.77 -18.50
C ASP A 107 10.87 -13.77 -17.36
N PHE A 108 10.01 -14.78 -17.20
CA PHE A 108 10.24 -15.86 -16.23
C PHE A 108 11.45 -16.73 -16.58
N ILE A 109 11.68 -17.06 -17.85
CA ILE A 109 12.88 -17.80 -18.28
C ILE A 109 14.13 -16.97 -18.00
N THR A 110 14.09 -15.67 -18.32
CA THR A 110 15.19 -14.74 -18.05
C THR A 110 15.50 -14.68 -16.56
N LEU A 111 14.46 -14.53 -15.73
CA LEU A 111 14.58 -14.53 -14.28
C LEU A 111 15.13 -15.87 -13.75
N ALA A 112 14.68 -16.99 -14.31
CA ALA A 112 15.15 -18.31 -13.94
C ALA A 112 16.65 -18.49 -14.24
N ALA A 113 17.10 -18.09 -15.43
CA ALA A 113 18.52 -18.11 -15.80
C ALA A 113 19.35 -17.22 -14.86
N MET A 114 18.85 -16.02 -14.53
CA MET A 114 19.51 -15.10 -13.59
C MET A 114 19.61 -15.73 -12.20
N LEU A 115 18.56 -16.35 -11.68
CA LEU A 115 18.56 -17.01 -10.38
C LEU A 115 19.24 -18.38 -10.40
N ARG A 116 19.65 -18.86 -11.58
CA ARG A 116 20.23 -20.19 -11.82
C ARG A 116 19.28 -21.31 -11.39
N ILE A 117 18.00 -21.12 -11.73
CA ILE A 117 16.92 -22.10 -11.60
C ILE A 117 16.70 -22.71 -12.99
N PRO A 118 16.86 -24.03 -13.16
CA PRO A 118 16.63 -24.65 -14.45
C PRO A 118 15.15 -24.59 -14.85
N VAL A 119 14.89 -24.30 -16.13
CA VAL A 119 13.55 -24.39 -16.72
C VAL A 119 13.45 -25.72 -17.47
N CYS A 120 12.53 -26.60 -17.05
CA CYS A 120 12.45 -27.95 -17.61
C CYS A 120 11.34 -28.13 -18.65
N MET A 121 10.45 -27.14 -18.78
CA MET A 121 9.29 -27.21 -19.67
C MET A 121 8.77 -25.79 -19.95
N HIS A 122 8.74 -25.39 -21.22
CA HIS A 122 8.04 -24.17 -21.65
C HIS A 122 7.54 -24.21 -23.10
N ASN A 123 6.55 -23.38 -23.43
CA ASN A 123 6.06 -23.14 -24.80
C ASN A 123 6.33 -21.73 -25.32
N VAL A 124 7.27 -21.03 -24.68
CA VAL A 124 7.70 -19.69 -25.10
C VAL A 124 8.47 -19.80 -26.42
N GLU A 125 8.17 -18.90 -27.34
CA GLU A 125 8.82 -18.81 -28.65
C GLU A 125 10.31 -18.46 -28.50
N GLU A 126 11.18 -19.22 -29.17
CA GLU A 126 12.64 -19.14 -29.02
C GLU A 126 13.20 -17.73 -29.26
N ALA A 127 12.68 -17.02 -30.26
CA ALA A 127 13.06 -15.65 -30.59
C ALA A 127 12.80 -14.64 -29.44
N LYS A 128 11.93 -14.97 -28.48
CA LYS A 128 11.62 -14.13 -27.32
C LYS A 128 12.47 -14.48 -26.10
N ILE A 129 13.08 -15.65 -26.09
CA ILE A 129 13.85 -16.15 -24.95
C ILE A 129 15.19 -15.43 -24.87
N TYR A 130 15.54 -15.02 -23.66
CA TYR A 130 16.85 -14.48 -23.37
C TYR A 130 17.52 -15.31 -22.27
N ARG A 131 18.71 -15.81 -22.57
CA ARG A 131 19.64 -16.43 -21.62
C ARG A 131 20.98 -15.71 -21.67
N PRO A 132 21.75 -15.65 -20.57
CA PRO A 132 23.12 -15.13 -20.61
C PRO A 132 23.93 -15.85 -21.70
N SER A 133 24.78 -15.14 -22.44
CA SER A 133 25.59 -15.74 -23.52
C SER A 133 26.42 -16.94 -23.06
N ALA A 134 26.81 -16.95 -21.79
CA ALA A 134 27.52 -18.07 -21.15
C ALA A 134 26.73 -19.40 -21.17
N TRP A 135 25.40 -19.40 -21.25
CA TRP A 135 24.59 -20.63 -21.33
C TRP A 135 24.83 -21.40 -22.62
N ALA A 136 25.16 -20.71 -23.72
CA ALA A 136 25.46 -21.35 -25.00
C ALA A 136 26.72 -22.23 -24.96
N ALA A 137 27.63 -21.97 -24.01
CA ALA A 137 28.81 -22.82 -23.79
C ALA A 137 28.46 -24.18 -23.15
N HIS A 138 27.21 -24.37 -22.68
CA HIS A 138 26.75 -25.59 -22.03
C HIS A 138 25.97 -26.51 -23.00
N GLY A 139 26.26 -26.49 -24.29
CA GLY A 139 25.68 -27.38 -25.31
C GLY A 139 24.55 -26.75 -26.12
N MET A 140 23.96 -27.49 -27.07
CA MET A 140 22.97 -26.96 -28.03
C MET A 140 21.50 -27.21 -27.64
N ASP A 141 21.25 -28.15 -26.72
CA ASP A 141 19.91 -28.43 -26.18
C ASP A 141 19.52 -27.40 -25.13
N ILE A 142 18.49 -26.62 -25.40
CA ILE A 142 18.14 -25.38 -24.70
C ILE A 142 17.75 -25.62 -23.23
N GLU A 143 16.89 -26.58 -22.96
CA GLU A 143 16.50 -26.94 -21.60
C GLU A 143 17.66 -27.64 -20.88
N GLY A 144 18.41 -28.50 -21.57
CA GLY A 144 19.62 -29.12 -21.02
C GLY A 144 20.72 -28.12 -20.66
N GLN A 145 20.86 -27.02 -21.41
CA GLN A 145 21.78 -25.92 -21.10
C GLN A 145 21.46 -25.35 -19.72
N ASP A 146 20.18 -25.15 -19.41
CA ASP A 146 19.77 -24.61 -18.11
C ASP A 146 20.23 -25.51 -16.96
N TYR A 147 20.08 -26.83 -17.08
CA TYR A 147 20.57 -27.78 -16.07
C TYR A 147 22.08 -27.71 -15.89
N ARG A 148 22.84 -27.78 -16.99
CA ARG A 148 24.30 -27.81 -16.96
C ARG A 148 24.88 -26.48 -16.49
N ALA A 149 24.34 -25.35 -16.96
CA ALA A 149 24.76 -24.03 -16.53
C ALA A 149 24.42 -23.78 -15.05
N CYS A 150 23.21 -24.13 -14.60
CA CYS A 150 22.82 -23.95 -13.20
C CYS A 150 23.66 -24.84 -12.26
N GLN A 151 24.00 -26.06 -12.69
CA GLN A 151 24.91 -26.93 -11.96
C GLN A 151 26.34 -26.36 -11.91
N ASN A 152 26.88 -25.92 -13.05
CA ASN A 152 28.24 -25.42 -13.18
C ASN A 152 28.48 -24.12 -12.40
N TYR A 153 27.55 -23.17 -12.52
CA TYR A 153 27.67 -21.90 -11.81
C TYR A 153 27.22 -22.01 -10.34
N GLY A 154 26.50 -23.08 -9.99
CA GLY A 154 25.85 -23.27 -8.70
C GLY A 154 24.66 -22.32 -8.53
N PRO A 155 23.64 -22.69 -7.74
CA PRO A 155 22.46 -21.85 -7.57
C PRO A 155 22.86 -20.50 -6.97
N LEU A 156 22.34 -19.39 -7.51
CA LEU A 156 22.44 -18.14 -6.75
C LEU A 156 21.61 -18.25 -5.49
N TYR A 157 20.59 -19.12 -5.49
CA TYR A 157 19.74 -19.39 -4.35
C TYR A 157 20.31 -20.23 -3.23
N LYS A 158 20.13 -19.74 -2.01
CA LYS A 158 20.55 -20.44 -0.78
C LYS A 158 19.74 -21.72 -0.62
N ARG A 159 20.40 -22.84 -0.34
CA ARG A 159 19.81 -23.89 0.52
C ARG A 159 19.54 -23.22 1.89
N LEU A 160 18.59 -23.71 2.68
CA LEU A 160 18.13 -23.08 3.94
C LEU A 160 19.21 -22.93 5.06
N THR A 161 20.51 -22.90 4.71
CA THR A 161 21.66 -22.45 5.50
C THR A 161 22.63 -21.63 4.60
N GLY A 162 22.80 -20.32 4.84
CA GLY A 162 23.94 -19.51 4.29
C GLY A 162 23.79 -18.83 2.91
N TRP A 163 24.24 -17.55 2.76
CA TRP A 163 23.74 -16.38 1.99
C TRP A 163 23.91 -16.28 0.44
N PHE A 164 22.92 -15.69 -0.27
CA PHE A 164 22.78 -15.45 -1.74
C PHE A 164 23.72 -14.32 -2.20
N ARG A 165 24.31 -14.42 -3.41
CA ARG A 165 25.07 -13.35 -4.10
C ARG A 165 24.23 -12.57 -5.15
N PRO A 166 24.61 -11.32 -5.54
CA PRO A 166 23.68 -10.29 -6.05
C PRO A 166 23.50 -10.15 -7.58
N GLU A 167 24.12 -10.98 -8.43
CA GLU A 167 24.29 -10.67 -9.87
C GLU A 167 23.02 -10.83 -10.74
N ALA A 168 21.94 -11.38 -10.17
CA ALA A 168 20.72 -11.80 -10.87
C ALA A 168 19.63 -10.72 -11.01
N GLN A 169 19.88 -9.44 -10.73
CA GLN A 169 18.81 -8.41 -10.71
C GLN A 169 19.00 -7.28 -11.74
N ALA A 170 20.21 -7.08 -12.27
CA ALA A 170 20.50 -5.95 -13.16
C ALA A 170 19.91 -6.11 -14.59
N TYR A 171 19.65 -7.34 -15.04
CA TYR A 171 19.34 -7.62 -16.45
C TYR A 171 17.85 -7.45 -16.84
N LEU A 172 16.90 -7.68 -15.94
CA LEU A 172 15.45 -7.54 -16.23
C LEU A 172 15.01 -6.08 -16.40
N ALA A 173 15.73 -5.13 -15.78
CA ALA A 173 15.50 -3.70 -15.96
C ALA A 173 15.89 -3.21 -17.36
N TYR A 174 16.88 -3.85 -18.00
CA TYR A 174 17.39 -3.45 -19.32
C TYR A 174 16.38 -3.67 -20.45
N ARG A 175 15.49 -4.68 -20.34
CA ARG A 175 14.59 -5.08 -21.43
C ARG A 175 13.29 -4.25 -21.51
N ARG A 176 12.80 -3.71 -20.39
CA ARG A 176 11.62 -2.81 -20.38
C ARG A 176 11.89 -1.45 -21.04
N ALA A 177 13.15 -1.07 -21.21
CA ALA A 177 13.54 0.19 -21.83
C ALA A 177 13.45 0.19 -23.37
N ARG A 178 13.26 -0.97 -24.03
CA ARG A 178 13.34 -1.08 -25.50
C ARG A 178 12.01 -1.12 -26.27
N SER A 179 10.85 -1.08 -25.61
CA SER A 179 9.53 -1.18 -26.28
C SER A 179 8.74 0.13 -26.41
N VAL A 180 9.38 1.29 -26.26
CA VAL A 180 8.76 2.59 -26.58
C VAL A 180 9.66 3.35 -27.56
N GLY A 181 9.29 3.35 -28.84
CA GLY A 181 10.06 3.98 -29.90
C GLY A 181 9.76 5.49 -30.05
N ARG A 182 10.87 6.24 -30.20
CA ARG A 182 11.06 7.59 -30.78
C ARG A 182 10.68 8.82 -29.94
N ILE A 183 11.66 9.33 -29.18
CA ILE A 183 12.09 10.74 -29.18
C ILE A 183 13.64 10.75 -29.17
N SER A 184 14.27 11.73 -29.83
CA SER A 184 15.68 11.85 -30.25
C SER A 184 16.77 11.80 -29.14
N ALA A 185 18.00 11.43 -29.57
CA ALA A 185 19.29 11.31 -28.85
C ALA A 185 19.66 12.52 -27.94
N ALA A 186 20.47 12.48 -26.86
CA ALA A 186 21.57 11.61 -26.34
C ALA A 186 21.75 11.84 -24.79
N PRO A 187 22.86 11.44 -24.10
CA PRO A 187 23.35 10.09 -23.78
C PRO A 187 23.31 9.74 -22.25
N SER A 188 23.29 8.43 -21.97
CA SER A 188 23.83 7.71 -20.79
C SER A 188 23.60 8.21 -19.34
N GLY A 189 22.96 7.35 -18.54
CA GLY A 189 23.11 7.33 -17.08
C GLY A 189 21.97 6.61 -16.38
N ASN A 190 22.25 5.46 -15.76
CA ASN A 190 21.31 4.78 -14.86
C ASN A 190 20.96 5.72 -13.71
N VAL A 191 19.69 6.09 -13.60
CA VAL A 191 19.15 6.97 -12.56
C VAL A 191 18.78 6.11 -11.34
N VAL A 192 19.34 6.41 -10.18
CA VAL A 192 18.89 5.89 -8.88
C VAL A 192 18.30 7.06 -8.09
N SER A 193 17.03 6.95 -7.69
CA SER A 193 16.32 7.96 -6.90
C SER A 193 15.94 7.42 -5.52
N GLY A 194 16.55 7.97 -4.47
CA GLY A 194 16.00 8.02 -3.10
C GLY A 194 16.45 6.96 -2.09
N VAL A 195 16.69 7.42 -0.86
CA VAL A 195 16.73 6.60 0.37
C VAL A 195 15.46 6.91 1.16
N THR A 196 14.60 5.92 1.39
CA THR A 196 13.28 6.09 2.00
C THR A 196 13.31 5.72 3.49
N MET A 197 12.87 6.62 4.39
CA MET A 197 12.58 6.27 5.80
C MET A 197 11.07 6.08 6.00
N SER A 198 10.53 4.87 5.74
CA SER A 198 9.11 4.59 6.00
C SER A 198 8.86 3.86 7.32
N LYS A 199 7.65 4.01 7.87
CA LYS A 199 7.12 3.21 8.98
C LYS A 199 6.88 1.77 8.53
N THR A 200 7.58 0.80 9.12
CA THR A 200 7.05 -0.57 9.29
C THR A 200 7.24 -0.96 10.75
N LEU A 201 6.15 -1.20 11.47
CA LEU A 201 6.15 -1.88 12.76
C LEU A 201 5.53 -3.24 12.48
N SER A 202 6.32 -4.31 12.62
CA SER A 202 5.80 -5.66 12.83
C SER A 202 6.22 -6.11 14.21
N TRP A 203 5.25 -6.46 15.05
CA TRP A 203 5.49 -7.41 16.13
C TRP A 203 5.48 -8.83 15.54
N SER A 204 6.23 -9.72 16.18
CA SER A 204 6.53 -11.12 15.83
C SER A 204 7.69 -11.34 14.84
N SER A 205 8.66 -12.08 15.36
CA SER A 205 9.88 -12.59 14.76
C SER A 205 9.61 -13.68 13.72
N THR A 206 10.65 -13.96 12.93
CA THR A 206 10.86 -15.06 11.98
C THR A 206 10.33 -14.87 10.54
N ALA A 207 11.33 -14.64 9.67
CA ALA A 207 11.46 -14.99 8.25
C ALA A 207 10.31 -14.67 7.25
N ALA A 208 10.56 -13.70 6.36
CA ALA A 208 9.81 -13.54 5.10
C ALA A 208 10.73 -13.12 3.93
N PRO A 209 10.41 -13.50 2.66
CA PRO A 209 11.36 -13.53 1.53
C PRO A 209 11.44 -12.22 0.74
N ARG A 210 12.60 -11.99 0.10
CA ARG A 210 13.07 -10.71 -0.47
C ARG A 210 12.68 -10.54 -1.95
N THR A 211 11.67 -9.73 -2.24
CA THR A 211 11.37 -9.20 -3.60
C THR A 211 11.02 -7.72 -3.52
N CYS A 212 12.04 -6.94 -3.20
CA CYS A 212 12.24 -5.53 -3.46
C CYS A 212 13.76 -5.41 -3.27
N GLY A 213 14.49 -4.67 -4.11
CA GLY A 213 15.89 -4.37 -3.80
C GLY A 213 15.92 -3.93 -2.34
N ARG A 214 16.64 -4.67 -1.48
CA ARG A 214 16.60 -4.45 -0.04
C ARG A 214 17.48 -3.24 0.25
N TRP A 215 17.01 -2.08 -0.19
CA TRP A 215 17.47 -0.79 0.28
C TRP A 215 17.23 -0.79 1.79
N PRO A 216 18.20 -0.34 2.60
CA PRO A 216 18.09 -0.39 4.05
C PRO A 216 16.92 0.49 4.48
N TRP A 217 15.88 -0.17 4.95
CA TRP A 217 14.77 0.45 5.67
C TRP A 217 15.19 0.56 7.12
N ILE A 218 14.95 1.71 7.75
CA ILE A 218 15.15 1.82 9.20
C ILE A 218 13.98 1.11 9.90
N ASP A 219 14.26 -0.07 10.46
CA ASP A 219 13.29 -0.82 11.26
C ASP A 219 13.09 -0.14 12.64
N LYS A 220 11.84 0.20 12.95
CA LYS A 220 11.44 0.91 14.18
C LYS A 220 11.69 0.09 15.45
N GLY A 221 11.79 -1.24 15.36
CA GLY A 221 12.12 -2.09 16.52
C GLY A 221 13.47 -1.78 17.16
N THR A 222 14.34 -1.06 16.44
CA THR A 222 15.63 -0.60 16.94
C THR A 222 15.64 0.90 17.25
N LEU A 223 14.72 1.70 16.72
CA LEU A 223 14.45 3.09 17.12
C LEU A 223 13.45 3.11 18.29
N SER A 224 13.86 2.59 19.44
CA SER A 224 13.12 2.86 20.68
C SER A 224 13.26 4.36 21.00
N PRO A 225 12.22 5.02 21.56
CA PRO A 225 12.44 6.28 22.27
C PRO A 225 13.59 6.03 23.24
N ALA A 226 14.66 6.82 23.14
CA ALA A 226 15.78 6.64 24.06
C ALA A 226 15.27 6.97 25.48
N PRO A 227 15.50 6.11 26.49
CA PRO A 227 15.50 6.61 27.86
C PRO A 227 16.55 7.71 27.97
N GLN A 228 16.19 8.79 28.65
CA GLN A 228 16.88 10.09 28.63
C GLN A 228 18.42 10.00 28.71
N ARG A 229 19.10 10.74 27.84
CA ARG A 229 20.42 11.30 28.16
C ARG A 229 20.21 12.68 28.78
N ARG A 230 20.86 12.92 29.93
CA ARG A 230 20.76 14.15 30.73
C ARG A 230 21.13 15.38 29.89
N THR A 231 20.20 16.31 29.73
CA THR A 231 20.46 17.70 29.37
C THR A 231 20.63 18.53 30.65
N PRO A 232 21.68 19.37 30.76
CA PRO A 232 21.84 20.26 31.91
C PRO A 232 21.11 21.58 31.64
N ALA A 233 19.85 21.69 32.05
CA ALA A 233 19.19 22.94 32.44
C ALA A 233 17.82 22.67 33.07
N THR A 234 17.69 23.03 34.34
CA THR A 234 16.47 23.35 35.10
C THR A 234 15.10 23.06 34.45
N SER A 235 14.54 21.86 34.67
CA SER A 235 13.09 21.67 34.61
C SER A 235 12.65 20.46 35.44
N ARG A 236 11.44 20.53 36.01
CA ARG A 236 10.71 19.43 36.68
C ARG A 236 11.01 18.08 36.02
N ARG A 237 11.20 17.02 36.81
CA ARG A 237 11.30 15.63 36.33
C ARG A 237 10.16 15.36 35.32
N GLU A 238 10.50 15.30 34.05
CA GLU A 238 9.54 14.97 32.99
C GLU A 238 9.05 13.53 33.19
N LYS A 239 7.76 13.29 32.96
CA LYS A 239 7.07 12.03 33.31
C LYS A 239 7.61 10.85 32.51
N SER A 240 7.62 9.65 33.11
CA SER A 240 8.22 8.43 32.54
C SER A 240 7.52 7.87 31.30
N ASP A 241 6.30 8.33 31.01
CA ASP A 241 5.47 7.94 29.87
C ASP A 241 5.70 8.82 28.62
N TRP A 242 6.59 9.80 28.69
CA TRP A 242 6.85 10.72 27.58
C TRP A 242 7.82 10.13 26.56
N HIS A 243 7.39 10.13 25.29
CA HIS A 243 8.17 9.58 24.18
C HIS A 243 8.72 10.70 23.28
N GLN A 244 9.99 10.59 22.94
CA GLN A 244 10.73 11.60 22.17
C GLN A 244 11.61 10.91 21.12
N TRP A 245 11.86 11.58 20.00
CA TRP A 245 12.81 11.13 18.99
C TRP A 245 14.16 11.84 19.13
N SER A 246 15.25 11.09 18.94
CA SER A 246 16.59 11.67 18.80
C SER A 246 16.89 11.89 17.32
N LEU A 247 17.01 13.16 16.91
CA LEU A 247 17.39 13.51 15.55
C LEU A 247 18.78 12.96 15.20
N GLU A 248 19.73 13.04 16.13
CA GLU A 248 21.09 12.50 15.95
C GLU A 248 21.06 10.98 15.72
N ALA A 249 20.23 10.24 16.47
CA ALA A 249 20.09 8.80 16.23
C ALA A 249 19.45 8.49 14.87
N ILE A 250 18.52 9.33 14.39
CA ILE A 250 17.91 9.22 13.06
C ILE A 250 18.97 9.47 11.98
N MET A 251 19.76 10.54 12.10
CA MET A 251 20.84 10.89 11.17
C MET A 251 21.93 9.83 11.14
N GLN A 252 22.33 9.31 12.29
CA GLN A 252 23.32 8.24 12.36
C GLN A 252 22.85 6.98 11.64
N ARG A 253 21.58 6.60 11.83
CA ARG A 253 21.01 5.43 11.13
C ARG A 253 20.88 5.67 9.65
N PHE A 254 20.56 6.88 9.22
CA PHE A 254 20.57 7.24 7.81
C PHE A 254 21.97 7.00 7.22
N ALA A 255 23.00 7.47 7.90
CA ALA A 255 24.39 7.26 7.52
C ALA A 255 24.76 5.77 7.47
N ASP A 256 24.36 5.00 8.47
CA ASP A 256 24.57 3.54 8.50
C ASP A 256 23.89 2.85 7.31
N CYS A 257 22.69 3.30 6.96
CA CYS A 257 21.95 2.80 5.80
C CYS A 257 22.70 3.10 4.50
N CYS A 258 23.16 4.34 4.28
CA CYS A 258 23.94 4.69 3.11
C CYS A 258 25.25 3.88 3.01
N ARG A 259 25.94 3.66 4.14
CA ARG A 259 27.14 2.79 4.19
C ARG A 259 26.85 1.35 3.79
N GLN A 260 25.73 0.78 4.21
CA GLN A 260 25.36 -0.60 3.87
C GLN A 260 25.13 -0.82 2.37
N ILE A 261 24.80 0.24 1.62
CA ILE A 261 24.60 0.21 0.18
C ILE A 261 25.73 0.89 -0.59
N HIS A 262 26.84 1.23 0.07
CA HIS A 262 27.92 2.01 -0.52
C HIS A 262 28.46 1.38 -1.80
N ASP A 263 28.75 0.08 -1.81
CA ASP A 263 29.27 -0.63 -2.99
C ASP A 263 28.28 -0.58 -4.17
N GLN A 264 26.98 -0.63 -3.87
CA GLN A 264 25.92 -0.53 -4.89
C GLN A 264 25.86 0.89 -5.45
N LEU A 265 25.96 1.89 -4.58
CA LEU A 265 26.01 3.30 -4.96
C LEU A 265 27.28 3.65 -5.74
N ALA A 266 28.43 3.05 -5.42
CA ALA A 266 29.70 3.28 -6.09
C ALA A 266 29.67 2.88 -7.58
N SER A 267 28.83 1.90 -7.93
CA SER A 267 28.58 1.50 -9.32
C SER A 267 27.61 2.41 -10.08
N CYS A 268 27.02 3.41 -9.41
CA CYS A 268 25.99 4.29 -9.93
C CYS A 268 26.39 5.76 -9.85
N THR A 269 25.76 6.60 -10.68
CA THR A 269 25.82 8.05 -10.50
C THR A 269 24.58 8.52 -9.75
N VAL A 270 24.74 8.91 -8.48
CA VAL A 270 23.64 9.45 -7.68
C VAL A 270 23.29 10.85 -8.19
N ARG A 271 22.09 11.00 -8.76
CA ARG A 271 21.61 12.26 -9.35
C ARG A 271 20.85 13.16 -8.38
N GLY A 272 20.46 12.62 -7.23
CA GLY A 272 19.80 13.36 -6.18
C GLY A 272 19.37 12.46 -5.04
N ILE A 273 19.03 13.09 -3.93
CA ILE A 273 18.55 12.43 -2.72
C ILE A 273 17.21 13.04 -2.33
N THR A 274 16.33 12.22 -1.80
CA THR A 274 15.04 12.66 -1.27
C THR A 274 14.78 11.91 0.02
N VAL A 275 14.07 12.55 0.94
CA VAL A 275 13.78 12.04 2.28
C VAL A 275 12.28 12.08 2.49
N THR A 276 11.68 10.92 2.68
CA THR A 276 10.28 10.81 3.13
C THR A 276 10.24 10.24 4.53
N THR A 277 9.31 10.73 5.34
CA THR A 277 9.19 10.40 6.77
C THR A 277 7.73 10.24 7.17
N PHE A 278 7.49 9.71 8.37
CA PHE A 278 6.17 9.79 8.98
C PHE A 278 5.77 11.26 9.23
N GLY A 279 4.46 11.54 9.19
CA GLY A 279 3.89 12.87 9.38
C GLY A 279 3.94 13.40 10.81
N VAL A 280 3.36 14.59 11.01
CA VAL A 280 3.04 15.30 12.29
C VAL A 280 4.18 15.66 13.24
N ASP A 281 5.28 14.92 13.27
CA ASP A 281 6.37 15.12 14.22
C ASP A 281 7.37 16.17 13.70
N GLY A 282 7.92 16.94 14.62
CA GLY A 282 8.84 18.04 14.35
C GLY A 282 9.33 18.68 15.64
N ALA A 283 10.09 19.77 15.52
CA ALA A 283 10.59 20.52 16.66
C ALA A 283 10.79 22.00 16.33
N LEU A 284 10.81 22.80 17.39
CA LEU A 284 11.30 24.18 17.34
C LEU A 284 12.83 24.18 17.23
N VAL A 285 13.36 25.04 16.38
CA VAL A 285 14.80 25.21 16.16
C VAL A 285 15.23 26.67 16.25
N ASP A 286 16.49 26.91 16.58
CA ASP A 286 17.12 28.23 16.48
C ASP A 286 17.55 28.55 15.03
N GLU A 287 18.20 29.71 14.86
CA GLU A 287 18.67 30.23 13.57
C GLU A 287 19.74 29.33 12.92
N GLN A 288 20.41 28.49 13.71
CA GLN A 288 21.41 27.52 13.25
C GLN A 288 20.79 26.13 13.01
N GLY A 289 19.48 25.98 13.24
CA GLY A 289 18.76 24.72 13.09
C GLY A 289 19.01 23.72 14.22
N ALA A 290 19.56 24.16 15.36
CA ALA A 290 19.68 23.32 16.54
C ALA A 290 18.34 23.21 17.27
N LEU A 291 18.07 22.02 17.82
CA LEU A 291 16.80 21.73 18.49
C LEU A 291 16.68 22.53 19.79
N LEU A 292 15.62 23.31 19.93
CA LEU A 292 15.30 24.04 21.16
C LEU A 292 14.52 23.18 22.16
N TYR A 293 13.85 22.15 21.65
CA TYR A 293 13.17 21.14 22.43
C TYR A 293 13.28 19.79 21.70
N PRO A 294 13.33 18.65 22.43
CA PRO A 294 13.31 17.34 21.80
C PRO A 294 12.07 17.13 20.92
N ILE A 295 12.21 16.33 19.86
CA ILE A 295 11.09 16.02 18.97
C ILE A 295 10.06 15.19 19.73
N ILE A 296 8.87 15.75 19.98
CA ILE A 296 7.77 15.06 20.64
C ILE A 296 7.24 13.99 19.68
N SER A 297 7.30 12.72 20.09
CA SER A 297 6.84 11.60 19.27
C SER A 297 5.32 11.58 19.17
N TRP A 298 4.78 11.17 18.00
CA TRP A 298 3.35 10.87 17.85
C TRP A 298 2.83 9.80 18.83
N LYS A 299 3.72 8.99 19.41
CA LYS A 299 3.35 8.02 20.46
C LYS A 299 3.17 8.66 21.83
N CYS A 300 3.61 9.90 22.01
CA CYS A 300 3.59 10.56 23.30
C CYS A 300 2.16 10.97 23.67
N PRO A 301 1.65 10.58 24.86
CA PRO A 301 0.28 10.89 25.25
C PRO A 301 0.07 12.35 25.69
N ARG A 302 1.15 13.14 25.83
CA ARG A 302 1.13 14.44 26.53
C ARG A 302 0.19 15.48 25.91
N THR A 303 -0.15 15.35 24.64
CA THR A 303 -0.99 16.28 23.88
C THR A 303 -2.47 15.89 23.87
N ALA A 304 -2.87 14.78 24.50
CA ALA A 304 -4.27 14.35 24.57
C ALA A 304 -5.16 15.40 25.26
N ALA A 305 -4.73 15.93 26.41
CA ALA A 305 -5.45 16.98 27.13
C ALA A 305 -5.60 18.28 26.30
N VAL A 306 -4.63 18.59 25.44
CA VAL A 306 -4.71 19.75 24.53
C VAL A 306 -5.74 19.52 23.43
N MET A 307 -5.81 18.31 22.88
CA MET A 307 -6.83 17.93 21.90
C MET A 307 -8.23 18.01 22.51
N GLU A 308 -8.43 17.50 23.72
CA GLU A 308 -9.73 17.54 24.43
C GLU A 308 -10.20 18.99 24.67
N ASN A 309 -9.28 19.90 24.97
CA ASN A 309 -9.58 21.30 25.25
C ASN A 309 -9.42 22.23 24.05
N ILE A 310 -9.22 21.71 22.83
CA ILE A 310 -8.94 22.56 21.65
C ILE A 310 -10.06 23.55 21.34
N SER A 311 -11.30 23.25 21.73
CA SER A 311 -12.46 24.11 21.56
C SER A 311 -12.34 25.47 22.23
N GLN A 312 -11.44 25.64 23.21
CA GLN A 312 -11.12 26.95 23.79
C GLN A 312 -10.46 27.89 22.78
N TYR A 313 -9.82 27.35 21.74
CA TYR A 313 -9.20 28.11 20.65
C TYR A 313 -10.07 28.11 19.40
N MET A 314 -10.49 26.93 18.95
CA MET A 314 -11.35 26.78 17.77
C MET A 314 -12.12 25.46 17.85
N PRO A 315 -13.42 25.44 17.50
CA PRO A 315 -14.19 24.20 17.46
C PRO A 315 -13.53 23.14 16.55
N ALA A 316 -13.42 21.89 17.01
CA ALA A 316 -12.77 20.81 16.26
C ALA A 316 -13.36 20.60 14.85
N ARG A 317 -14.68 20.74 14.72
CA ARG A 317 -15.38 20.69 13.41
C ARG A 317 -14.91 21.79 12.46
N GLN A 318 -14.66 23.00 12.98
CA GLN A 318 -14.16 24.13 12.18
C GLN A 318 -12.69 23.93 11.78
N LEU A 319 -11.85 23.43 12.71
CA LEU A 319 -10.46 23.06 12.41
C LEU A 319 -10.39 22.06 11.27
N GLN A 320 -11.14 20.95 11.37
CA GLN A 320 -11.16 19.93 10.32
C GLN A 320 -11.77 20.45 9.01
N ARG A 321 -12.75 21.36 9.05
CA ARG A 321 -13.31 21.93 7.81
C ARG A 321 -12.27 22.75 7.04
N ILE A 322 -11.39 23.46 7.73
CA ILE A 322 -10.32 24.26 7.13
C ILE A 322 -9.16 23.36 6.71
N ALA A 323 -8.69 22.51 7.61
CA ALA A 323 -7.48 21.73 7.43
C ALA A 323 -7.66 20.34 6.83
N GLY A 324 -8.90 19.85 6.74
CA GLY A 324 -9.27 18.48 6.35
C GLY A 324 -8.81 17.36 7.30
N VAL A 325 -7.81 17.63 8.13
CA VAL A 325 -7.25 16.67 9.10
C VAL A 325 -8.16 16.54 10.33
N GLY A 326 -8.53 15.29 10.63
CA GLY A 326 -9.30 14.93 11.82
C GLY A 326 -8.56 15.19 13.13
N ALA A 327 -9.28 15.12 14.25
CA ALA A 327 -8.69 15.30 15.58
C ALA A 327 -7.95 14.04 16.03
N PHE A 328 -6.61 14.09 15.96
CA PHE A 328 -5.75 13.04 16.50
C PHE A 328 -4.78 13.65 17.49
N ALA A 329 -4.68 13.09 18.71
CA ALA A 329 -3.92 13.70 19.80
C ALA A 329 -2.46 14.02 19.43
N PHE A 330 -1.90 13.32 18.44
CA PHE A 330 -0.54 13.53 17.95
C PHE A 330 -0.37 14.62 16.89
N ASN A 331 -1.42 15.32 16.45
CA ASN A 331 -1.32 16.37 15.44
C ASN A 331 -0.32 17.46 15.86
N THR A 332 0.37 18.05 14.88
CA THR A 332 1.38 19.09 15.10
C THR A 332 0.82 20.30 15.87
N LEU A 333 -0.41 20.70 15.54
CA LEU A 333 -1.14 21.77 16.23
C LEU A 333 -1.10 21.59 17.76
N TYR A 334 -1.44 20.40 18.24
CA TYR A 334 -1.52 20.12 19.69
C TYR A 334 -0.13 20.15 20.36
N LYS A 335 0.93 19.77 19.64
CA LYS A 335 2.31 19.88 20.15
C LYS A 335 2.75 21.32 20.31
N LEU A 336 2.43 22.18 19.34
CA LEU A 336 2.78 23.59 19.39
C LEU A 336 1.97 24.34 20.44
N VAL A 337 0.68 24.04 20.59
CA VAL A 337 -0.14 24.58 21.68
C VAL A 337 0.40 24.11 23.04
N TRP A 338 0.73 22.83 23.19
CA TRP A 338 1.35 22.33 24.42
C TRP A 338 2.67 23.05 24.75
N LEU A 339 3.54 23.25 23.75
CA LEU A 339 4.79 24.01 23.91
C LEU A 339 4.53 25.47 24.27
N LYS A 340 3.50 26.10 23.69
CA LYS A 340 3.10 27.47 24.04
C LYS A 340 2.64 27.57 25.50
N GLU A 341 1.86 26.60 25.98
CA GLU A 341 1.33 26.58 27.34
C GLU A 341 2.40 26.25 28.40
N ASN A 342 3.35 25.35 28.08
CA ASN A 342 4.30 24.81 29.05
C ASN A 342 5.72 25.39 28.93
N HIS A 343 6.10 25.86 27.75
CA HIS A 343 7.43 26.39 27.41
C HIS A 343 7.36 27.61 26.47
N PRO A 344 6.58 28.66 26.80
CA PRO A 344 6.35 29.82 25.92
C PRO A 344 7.63 30.53 25.46
N GLN A 345 8.66 30.56 26.29
CA GLN A 345 9.98 31.12 25.97
C GLN A 345 10.64 30.44 24.77
N LEU A 346 10.45 29.13 24.60
CA LEU A 346 11.02 28.39 23.47
C LEU A 346 10.34 28.81 22.17
N LEU A 347 9.02 29.07 22.20
CA LEU A 347 8.30 29.58 21.04
C LEU A 347 8.74 31.01 20.69
N ALA A 348 9.02 31.84 21.69
CA ALA A 348 9.52 33.19 21.50
C ALA A 348 10.91 33.20 20.83
N GLN A 349 11.84 32.37 21.31
CA GLN A 349 13.21 32.30 20.79
C GLN A 349 13.32 31.54 19.46
N ALA A 350 12.35 30.68 19.14
CA ALA A 350 12.43 29.82 17.96
C ALA A 350 12.52 30.62 16.67
N HIS A 351 13.47 30.26 15.82
CA HIS A 351 13.54 30.73 14.45
C HIS A 351 12.46 30.06 13.60
N ALA A 352 12.34 28.74 13.70
CA ALA A 352 11.38 27.96 12.93
C ALA A 352 10.84 26.73 13.68
N TRP A 353 9.72 26.21 13.19
CA TRP A 353 9.25 24.85 13.39
C TRP A 353 9.60 24.03 12.15
N LEU A 354 10.34 22.94 12.34
CA LEU A 354 10.68 22.00 11.28
C LEU A 354 10.07 20.63 11.56
N PHE A 355 9.34 20.10 10.58
CA PHE A 355 8.94 18.70 10.58
C PHE A 355 10.16 17.78 10.47
N ILE A 356 10.03 16.48 10.79
CA ILE A 356 11.18 15.56 10.74
C ILE A 356 11.85 15.53 9.35
N SER A 357 11.09 15.47 8.25
CA SER A 357 11.67 15.54 6.91
C SER A 357 12.46 16.84 6.70
N SER A 358 11.92 17.98 7.15
CA SER A 358 12.57 19.29 7.11
C SER A 358 13.80 19.38 8.01
N LEU A 359 13.78 18.76 9.19
CA LEU A 359 14.94 18.68 10.09
C LEU A 359 16.08 17.91 9.43
N ILE A 360 15.78 16.77 8.79
CA ILE A 360 16.76 15.99 8.05
C ILE A 360 17.26 16.81 6.86
N ASN A 361 16.36 17.37 6.05
CA ASN A 361 16.73 18.17 4.87
C ASN A 361 17.61 19.38 5.26
N HIS A 362 17.29 20.08 6.35
CA HIS A 362 18.13 21.15 6.88
C HIS A 362 19.53 20.64 7.26
N ARG A 363 19.65 19.45 7.88
CA ARG A 363 20.97 18.84 8.13
C ARG A 363 21.71 18.42 6.85
N LEU A 364 21.00 18.23 5.74
CA LEU A 364 21.61 17.91 4.45
C LEU A 364 22.00 19.16 3.65
N THR A 365 21.24 20.25 3.74
CA THR A 365 21.35 21.40 2.82
C THR A 365 21.56 22.75 3.50
N GLY A 366 21.31 22.86 4.81
CA GLY A 366 21.23 24.14 5.53
C GLY A 366 19.94 24.93 5.28
N GLU A 367 19.02 24.41 4.45
CA GLU A 367 17.84 25.16 4.02
C GLU A 367 16.64 24.93 4.97
N PHE A 368 16.02 26.03 5.40
CA PHE A 368 14.75 25.99 6.13
C PHE A 368 13.57 25.91 5.14
N THR A 369 13.02 24.70 4.96
CA THR A 369 11.87 24.47 4.08
C THR A 369 10.85 23.55 4.74
N THR A 370 9.58 23.62 4.30
CA THR A 370 8.53 22.69 4.72
C THR A 370 7.87 22.07 3.51
N ASP A 371 7.90 20.74 3.41
CA ASP A 371 7.17 20.02 2.37
C ASP A 371 5.65 20.15 2.58
N LEU A 372 4.91 20.44 1.52
CA LEU A 372 3.46 20.65 1.57
C LEU A 372 2.67 19.42 2.05
N THR A 373 3.12 18.20 1.73
CA THR A 373 2.47 16.98 2.23
C THR A 373 2.65 16.84 3.74
N MET A 374 3.79 17.27 4.29
CA MET A 374 4.03 17.30 5.74
C MET A 374 3.23 18.40 6.42
N ALA A 375 3.21 19.62 5.86
CA ALA A 375 2.37 20.70 6.36
C ALA A 375 0.89 20.28 6.35
N GLY A 376 0.46 19.51 5.35
CA GLY A 376 -0.87 18.93 5.24
C GLY A 376 -1.25 18.01 6.39
N THR A 377 -0.29 17.39 7.09
CA THR A 377 -0.57 16.57 8.29
C THR A 377 -0.79 17.38 9.57
N SER A 378 -0.47 18.67 9.55
CA SER A 378 -0.31 19.46 10.77
C SER A 378 -1.60 19.84 11.50
N GLN A 379 -2.74 19.77 10.80
CA GLN A 379 -4.02 20.37 11.16
C GLN A 379 -4.00 21.92 11.22
N MET A 380 -2.94 22.56 10.70
CA MET A 380 -2.82 24.02 10.63
C MET A 380 -2.80 24.57 9.21
N LEU A 381 -2.61 23.71 8.20
CA LEU A 381 -2.65 24.09 6.79
C LEU A 381 -4.11 24.28 6.36
N ASP A 382 -4.44 25.35 5.65
CA ASP A 382 -5.69 25.44 4.88
C ASP A 382 -5.50 24.63 3.59
N LEU A 383 -6.25 23.54 3.43
CA LEU A 383 -6.07 22.65 2.28
C LEU A 383 -6.33 23.33 0.94
N ARG A 384 -7.25 24.30 0.89
CA ARG A 384 -7.65 24.98 -0.35
C ARG A 384 -6.63 26.04 -0.72
N GLN A 385 -6.18 26.81 0.26
CA GLN A 385 -5.16 27.84 0.05
C GLN A 385 -3.76 27.27 -0.09
N ARG A 386 -3.52 26.03 0.37
CA ARG A 386 -2.22 25.37 0.39
C ARG A 386 -1.15 26.19 1.14
N ASP A 387 -1.57 26.87 2.21
CA ASP A 387 -0.68 27.59 3.14
C ASP A 387 -1.21 27.45 4.57
N PHE A 388 -0.40 27.77 5.56
CA PHE A 388 -0.82 27.79 6.97
C PHE A 388 -1.97 28.78 7.16
N SER A 389 -3.06 28.28 7.75
CA SER A 389 -4.32 29.01 7.86
C SER A 389 -4.20 30.16 8.87
N ALA A 390 -4.31 31.40 8.38
CA ALA A 390 -4.32 32.59 9.24
C ALA A 390 -5.40 32.51 10.36
N PRO A 391 -6.65 32.08 10.10
CA PRO A 391 -7.63 31.85 11.16
C PRO A 391 -7.18 30.88 12.25
N ILE A 392 -6.57 29.74 11.89
CA ILE A 392 -6.11 28.74 12.87
C ILE A 392 -4.94 29.31 13.67
N LEU A 393 -3.97 29.93 13.00
CA LEU A 393 -2.79 30.53 13.63
C LEU A 393 -3.18 31.66 14.60
N GLN A 394 -4.12 32.54 14.21
CA GLN A 394 -4.62 33.61 15.06
C GLN A 394 -5.36 33.06 16.29
N ALA A 395 -6.27 32.11 16.09
CA ALA A 395 -7.04 31.51 17.17
C ALA A 395 -6.15 30.82 18.21
N THR A 396 -5.06 30.19 17.76
CA THR A 396 -4.11 29.46 18.62
C THR A 396 -2.96 30.33 19.12
N GLY A 397 -2.82 31.56 18.61
CA GLY A 397 -1.72 32.49 18.88
C GLY A 397 -0.35 31.96 18.45
N LEU A 398 -0.30 31.11 17.42
CA LEU A 398 0.95 30.61 16.84
C LEU A 398 1.41 31.57 15.72
N PRO A 399 2.64 32.11 15.78
CA PRO A 399 3.05 33.12 14.81
C PRO A 399 3.47 32.48 13.47
N ARG A 400 2.97 33.03 12.35
CA ARG A 400 3.27 32.54 10.98
C ARG A 400 4.77 32.47 10.66
N ARG A 401 5.58 33.31 11.30
CA ARG A 401 7.05 33.37 11.14
C ARG A 401 7.75 32.04 11.45
N LEU A 402 7.16 31.19 12.28
CA LEU A 402 7.75 29.90 12.64
C LEU A 402 7.77 28.93 11.47
N PHE A 403 6.95 29.13 10.44
CA PHE A 403 6.83 28.18 9.35
C PHE A 403 7.63 28.67 8.14
N PRO A 404 8.70 27.97 7.74
CA PRO A 404 9.50 28.38 6.59
C PRO A 404 8.75 28.31 5.27
N ARG A 405 9.45 28.62 4.18
CA ARG A 405 8.93 28.50 2.82
C ARG A 405 8.40 27.09 2.56
N LEU A 406 7.18 27.02 2.04
CA LEU A 406 6.54 25.78 1.59
C LEU A 406 7.11 25.35 0.24
N VAL A 407 7.41 24.06 0.10
CA VAL A 407 7.93 23.46 -1.14
C VAL A 407 7.04 22.29 -1.57
N GLU A 408 6.87 22.15 -2.89
CA GLU A 408 6.14 21.02 -3.46
C GLU A 408 7.01 19.77 -3.50
N ALA A 409 6.37 18.62 -3.33
CA ALA A 409 7.01 17.33 -3.59
C ALA A 409 7.64 17.29 -5.00
N GLY A 410 8.90 16.86 -5.09
CA GLY A 410 9.67 16.84 -6.33
C GLY A 410 10.43 18.14 -6.67
N GLN A 411 10.23 19.24 -5.93
CA GLN A 411 11.03 20.45 -6.12
C GLN A 411 12.42 20.33 -5.48
N PRO A 412 13.48 20.91 -6.08
CA PRO A 412 14.78 21.05 -5.43
C PRO A 412 14.69 21.93 -4.18
N ILE A 413 15.27 21.45 -3.08
CA ILE A 413 15.41 22.20 -1.82
C ILE A 413 16.74 22.95 -1.83
N GLY A 414 17.82 22.22 -2.10
CA GLY A 414 19.19 22.69 -2.06
C GLY A 414 20.15 21.60 -2.54
N THR A 415 21.43 21.72 -2.18
CA THR A 415 22.43 20.70 -2.52
C THR A 415 23.06 20.11 -1.27
N LEU A 416 23.52 18.87 -1.36
CA LEU A 416 24.10 18.15 -0.22
C LEU A 416 25.41 18.82 0.23
N LEU A 417 25.43 19.30 1.47
CA LEU A 417 26.57 19.98 2.09
C LEU A 417 27.76 19.02 2.30
N PRO A 418 29.00 19.54 2.36
CA PRO A 418 30.21 18.72 2.52
C PRO A 418 30.18 17.78 3.74
N GLU A 419 29.75 18.29 4.90
CA GLU A 419 29.68 17.52 6.15
C GLU A 419 28.61 16.41 6.09
N ALA A 420 27.47 16.68 5.45
CA ALA A 420 26.40 15.71 5.25
C ALA A 420 26.81 14.64 4.22
N ALA A 421 27.48 15.04 3.15
CA ALA A 421 28.07 14.15 2.16
C ALA A 421 29.09 13.20 2.78
N ALA A 422 29.99 13.73 3.63
CA ALA A 422 30.96 12.92 4.37
C ALA A 422 30.27 11.93 5.33
N LEU A 423 29.24 12.37 6.05
CA LEU A 423 28.46 11.51 6.94
C LEU A 423 27.79 10.35 6.18
N LEU A 424 27.18 10.64 5.03
CA LEU A 424 26.42 9.66 4.24
C LEU A 424 27.29 8.83 3.29
N GLY A 425 28.55 9.21 3.06
CA GLY A 425 29.40 8.58 2.04
C GLY A 425 28.88 8.81 0.61
N LEU A 426 28.35 10.01 0.35
CA LEU A 426 27.79 10.43 -0.93
C LEU A 426 28.60 11.59 -1.54
N PRO A 427 28.50 11.86 -2.85
CA PRO A 427 29.15 13.02 -3.45
C PRO A 427 28.58 14.35 -2.94
N VAL A 428 29.45 15.32 -2.70
CA VAL A 428 29.07 16.70 -2.35
C VAL A 428 28.29 17.32 -3.51
N GLY A 429 27.32 18.18 -3.19
CA GLY A 429 26.62 19.00 -4.18
C GLY A 429 25.50 18.28 -4.93
N ILE A 430 25.21 17.01 -4.63
CA ILE A 430 24.05 16.35 -5.24
C ILE A 430 22.75 17.07 -4.83
N PRO A 431 21.78 17.26 -5.75
CA PRO A 431 20.51 17.87 -5.43
C PRO A 431 19.75 17.11 -4.34
N VAL A 432 19.23 17.84 -3.36
CA VAL A 432 18.25 17.34 -2.39
C VAL A 432 16.87 17.77 -2.86
N ILE A 433 16.00 16.80 -3.11
CA ILE A 433 14.66 16.99 -3.66
C ILE A 433 13.61 16.76 -2.58
N SER A 434 12.64 17.66 -2.48
CA SER A 434 11.58 17.57 -1.48
C SER A 434 10.78 16.29 -1.64
N ALA A 435 10.71 15.55 -0.53
CA ALA A 435 9.63 14.63 -0.25
C ALA A 435 9.22 14.82 1.21
N GLY A 436 8.02 14.36 1.52
CA GLY A 436 7.40 14.60 2.80
C GLY A 436 6.77 13.33 3.35
N HIS A 437 5.46 13.37 3.55
CA HIS A 437 4.74 12.36 4.29
C HIS A 437 4.69 11.01 3.56
N ASP A 438 5.25 9.97 4.19
CA ASP A 438 5.39 8.61 3.67
C ASP A 438 4.09 8.03 3.10
N THR A 439 2.95 8.26 3.76
CA THR A 439 1.63 7.78 3.29
C THR A 439 1.29 8.37 1.91
N GLN A 440 1.55 9.66 1.68
CA GLN A 440 1.21 10.34 0.42
C GLN A 440 2.09 9.86 -0.74
N PHE A 441 3.33 9.47 -0.45
CA PHE A 441 4.23 8.84 -1.42
C PHE A 441 3.95 7.34 -1.58
N ALA A 442 3.40 6.65 -0.58
CA ALA A 442 2.97 5.26 -0.69
C ALA A 442 1.77 5.14 -1.65
N LEU A 443 0.81 6.07 -1.58
CA LEU A 443 -0.31 6.14 -2.53
C LEU A 443 0.18 6.32 -3.97
N PHE A 444 1.09 7.26 -4.18
CA PHE A 444 1.68 7.51 -5.49
C PHE A 444 2.53 6.31 -5.97
N GLY A 445 3.39 5.78 -5.11
CA GLY A 445 4.25 4.63 -5.39
C GLY A 445 3.49 3.32 -5.63
N ALA A 446 2.26 3.21 -5.12
CA ALA A 446 1.37 2.11 -5.43
C ALA A 446 0.85 2.13 -6.88
N GLY A 447 1.04 3.24 -7.60
CA GLY A 447 0.51 3.43 -8.95
C GLY A 447 -0.98 3.76 -8.97
N ALA A 448 -1.56 4.13 -7.82
CA ALA A 448 -2.98 4.46 -7.73
C ALA A 448 -3.33 5.65 -8.64
N GLY A 449 -4.31 5.46 -9.50
CA GLY A 449 -4.85 6.47 -10.39
C GLY A 449 -5.72 7.49 -9.67
N GLN A 450 -6.29 8.43 -10.43
CA GLN A 450 -7.32 9.31 -9.91
C GLN A 450 -8.56 8.48 -9.54
N ASP A 451 -9.17 8.81 -8.41
CA ASP A 451 -10.36 8.19 -7.86
C ASP A 451 -10.19 6.71 -7.45
N GLU A 452 -8.95 6.23 -7.42
CA GLU A 452 -8.64 4.86 -7.00
C GLU A 452 -8.36 4.81 -5.49
N PRO A 453 -9.11 4.01 -4.72
CA PRO A 453 -8.85 3.78 -3.31
C PRO A 453 -7.60 2.92 -3.10
N VAL A 454 -6.83 3.28 -2.08
CA VAL A 454 -5.70 2.55 -1.54
C VAL A 454 -5.96 2.27 -0.07
N LEU A 455 -5.96 1.00 0.30
CA LEU A 455 -6.02 0.53 1.67
C LEU A 455 -4.62 0.14 2.13
N SER A 456 -4.06 0.90 3.06
CA SER A 456 -2.88 0.48 3.82
C SER A 456 -3.37 -0.23 5.09
N SER A 457 -3.07 -1.52 5.21
CA SER A 457 -3.51 -2.33 6.36
C SER A 457 -2.34 -2.68 7.28
N GLY A 458 -2.58 -2.54 8.57
CA GLY A 458 -1.67 -2.81 9.69
C GLY A 458 -2.47 -2.76 11.00
N THR A 459 -1.83 -2.47 12.14
CA THR A 459 -2.57 -2.28 13.42
C THR A 459 -3.75 -1.31 13.26
N TRP A 460 -3.51 -0.25 12.48
CA TRP A 460 -4.53 0.66 11.97
C TRP A 460 -4.71 0.44 10.47
N GLU A 461 -5.93 0.63 9.99
CA GLU A 461 -6.24 0.73 8.58
C GLU A 461 -6.37 2.18 8.16
N ILE A 462 -5.80 2.48 7.00
CA ILE A 462 -5.85 3.79 6.36
C ILE A 462 -6.35 3.56 4.94
N LEU A 463 -7.61 3.91 4.69
CA LEU A 463 -8.19 3.94 3.36
C LEU A 463 -8.12 5.36 2.84
N MET A 464 -7.41 5.59 1.74
CA MET A 464 -7.33 6.91 1.10
C MET A 464 -7.65 6.79 -0.38
N VAL A 465 -8.17 7.87 -0.98
CA VAL A 465 -8.46 7.95 -2.41
C VAL A 465 -7.73 9.16 -2.98
N ARG A 466 -7.01 8.99 -4.09
CA ARG A 466 -6.41 10.13 -4.79
C ARG A 466 -7.45 10.90 -5.57
N SER A 467 -7.74 12.14 -5.18
CA SER A 467 -8.81 12.94 -5.77
C SER A 467 -8.32 14.30 -6.26
N ALA A 468 -8.91 14.81 -7.33
CA ALA A 468 -8.68 16.19 -7.80
C ALA A 468 -9.44 17.23 -6.98
N GLN A 469 -10.46 16.82 -6.23
CA GLN A 469 -11.33 17.70 -5.44
C GLN A 469 -11.73 17.03 -4.13
N VAL A 470 -12.05 17.82 -3.11
CA VAL A 470 -12.51 17.31 -1.81
C VAL A 470 -13.54 18.25 -1.21
N ASP A 471 -14.59 17.69 -0.60
CA ASP A 471 -15.50 18.46 0.26
C ASP A 471 -15.14 18.23 1.72
N THR A 472 -14.35 19.14 2.29
CA THR A 472 -13.95 19.09 3.69
C THR A 472 -15.11 19.30 4.66
N SER A 473 -16.24 19.88 4.23
CA SER A 473 -17.39 20.11 5.11
C SER A 473 -18.11 18.81 5.47
N LEU A 474 -18.09 17.83 4.57
CA LEU A 474 -18.69 16.52 4.79
C LEU A 474 -17.78 15.59 5.58
N LEU A 475 -16.46 15.78 5.56
CA LEU A 475 -15.53 14.92 6.29
C LEU A 475 -15.81 14.99 7.80
N CYS A 476 -16.09 16.18 8.32
CA CYS A 476 -16.33 16.39 9.75
C CYS A 476 -17.54 15.64 10.32
N ASP A 477 -18.41 15.07 9.47
CA ASP A 477 -19.55 14.28 9.90
C ASP A 477 -19.21 12.79 10.13
N TYR A 478 -17.96 12.38 9.81
CA TYR A 478 -17.50 11.00 9.93
C TYR A 478 -16.28 10.91 10.85
N SER A 479 -16.39 10.10 11.90
CA SER A 479 -15.27 9.79 12.80
C SER A 479 -14.14 9.08 12.05
N GLY A 480 -12.90 9.42 12.36
CA GLY A 480 -11.71 8.87 11.72
C GLY A 480 -11.45 9.40 10.29
N SER A 481 -12.29 10.30 9.78
CA SER A 481 -12.04 10.94 8.49
C SER A 481 -10.86 11.89 8.55
N THR A 482 -10.14 11.97 7.45
CA THR A 482 -9.04 12.90 7.27
C THR A 482 -8.88 13.22 5.79
N CYS A 483 -8.25 14.34 5.48
CA CYS A 483 -7.80 14.65 4.14
C CYS A 483 -6.46 15.34 4.22
N GLU A 484 -5.54 14.85 3.41
CA GLU A 484 -4.19 15.41 3.30
C GLU A 484 -3.91 15.81 1.85
N LEU A 485 -2.83 16.55 1.63
CA LEU A 485 -2.38 16.87 0.28
C LEU A 485 -1.68 15.66 -0.35
N ASP A 486 -1.99 15.39 -1.62
CA ASP A 486 -1.29 14.38 -2.40
C ASP A 486 0.14 14.83 -2.74
N SER A 487 1.01 13.86 -3.03
CA SER A 487 2.38 14.15 -3.50
C SER A 487 2.43 14.77 -4.90
N GLN A 488 1.33 14.74 -5.67
CA GLN A 488 1.18 15.55 -6.87
C GLN A 488 0.43 16.86 -6.55
N PRO A 489 0.96 18.02 -6.98
CA PRO A 489 0.29 19.31 -6.80
C PRO A 489 -1.14 19.32 -7.36
N GLY A 490 -2.03 20.02 -6.66
CA GLY A 490 -3.44 20.18 -7.05
C GLY A 490 -4.34 18.96 -6.78
N ARG A 491 -3.84 17.95 -6.06
CA ARG A 491 -4.61 16.77 -5.64
C ARG A 491 -4.67 16.62 -4.13
N TYR A 492 -5.68 15.87 -3.69
CA TYR A 492 -6.02 15.62 -2.29
C TYR A 492 -6.19 14.13 -2.06
N ASN A 493 -5.93 13.69 -0.84
CA ASN A 493 -6.10 12.31 -0.41
C ASN A 493 -7.09 12.25 0.75
N PRO A 494 -8.41 12.41 0.49
CA PRO A 494 -9.43 12.11 1.48
C PRO A 494 -9.37 10.63 1.87
N GLY A 495 -9.56 10.36 3.15
CA GLY A 495 -9.47 9.03 3.68
C GLY A 495 -10.18 8.83 5.01
N MET A 496 -10.18 7.57 5.42
CA MET A 496 -10.72 7.08 6.69
C MET A 496 -9.62 6.29 7.40
N GLN A 497 -9.54 6.46 8.71
CA GLN A 497 -8.61 5.74 9.56
C GLN A 497 -9.34 5.09 10.73
N TRP A 498 -9.07 3.81 10.99
CA TRP A 498 -9.69 3.05 12.09
C TRP A 498 -8.78 1.92 12.59
N LEU A 499 -9.08 1.39 13.77
CA LEU A 499 -8.36 0.24 14.33
C LEU A 499 -8.83 -1.04 13.64
N ALA A 500 -7.91 -1.79 13.03
CA ALA A 500 -8.23 -3.00 12.25
C ALA A 500 -7.49 -4.23 12.78
N SER A 501 -6.26 -4.51 12.34
CA SER A 501 -5.53 -5.69 12.84
C SER A 501 -5.29 -5.65 14.34
N GLY A 502 -5.29 -4.47 14.97
CA GLY A 502 -5.28 -4.36 16.44
C GLY A 502 -6.49 -5.02 17.10
N VAL A 503 -7.67 -4.97 16.47
CA VAL A 503 -8.87 -5.71 16.89
C VAL A 503 -8.61 -7.21 16.77
N LEU A 504 -8.10 -7.68 15.63
CA LEU A 504 -7.82 -9.11 15.41
C LEU A 504 -6.76 -9.66 16.37
N GLU A 505 -5.71 -8.89 16.65
CA GLU A 505 -4.71 -9.23 17.67
C GLU A 505 -5.29 -9.27 19.08
N TRP A 506 -6.17 -8.31 19.41
CA TRP A 506 -6.88 -8.31 20.69
C TRP A 506 -7.77 -9.55 20.84
N VAL A 507 -8.55 -9.88 19.80
CA VAL A 507 -9.39 -11.10 19.76
C VAL A 507 -8.52 -12.36 19.90
N ARG A 508 -7.37 -12.41 19.20
CA ARG A 508 -6.40 -13.51 19.33
C ARG A 508 -5.94 -13.68 20.78
N LYS A 509 -5.51 -12.59 21.42
CA LYS A 509 -5.02 -12.61 22.82
C LYS A 509 -6.10 -13.03 23.81
N LEU A 510 -7.37 -12.73 23.51
CA LEU A 510 -8.49 -13.05 24.38
C LEU A 510 -8.88 -14.54 24.33
N LEU A 511 -8.83 -15.16 23.16
CA LEU A 511 -9.44 -16.48 22.91
C LEU A 511 -8.43 -17.60 22.60
N TRP A 512 -7.17 -17.25 22.33
CA TRP A 512 -6.08 -18.20 22.07
C TRP A 512 -4.83 -17.85 22.87
N SER A 513 -3.92 -18.83 22.99
CA SER A 513 -2.60 -18.60 23.58
C SER A 513 -1.69 -17.81 22.64
N ALA A 514 -0.68 -17.14 23.21
CA ALA A 514 0.31 -16.37 22.43
C ALA A 514 1.05 -17.24 21.41
N ASP A 515 1.23 -18.54 21.69
CA ASP A 515 1.96 -19.48 20.83
C ASP A 515 1.07 -20.10 19.74
N THR A 516 -0.25 -19.87 19.77
CA THR A 516 -1.14 -20.41 18.75
C THR A 516 -0.81 -19.79 17.40
N PRO A 517 -0.52 -20.58 16.35
CA PRO A 517 -0.25 -20.05 15.01
C PRO A 517 -1.45 -19.30 14.43
N TRP A 518 -1.20 -18.20 13.70
CA TRP A 518 -2.23 -17.45 13.01
C TRP A 518 -3.11 -18.32 12.10
N GLN A 519 -2.51 -19.32 11.44
CA GLN A 519 -3.23 -20.24 10.57
C GLN A 519 -4.35 -20.97 11.29
N THR A 520 -4.17 -21.34 12.56
CA THR A 520 -5.21 -22.02 13.35
C THR A 520 -6.45 -21.15 13.53
N LEU A 521 -6.27 -19.85 13.84
CA LEU A 521 -7.38 -18.91 13.99
C LEU A 521 -8.13 -18.73 12.66
N ILE A 522 -7.37 -18.66 11.57
CA ILE A 522 -7.89 -18.52 10.21
C ILE A 522 -8.71 -19.75 9.83
N ASP A 523 -8.18 -20.96 10.05
CA ASP A 523 -8.85 -22.23 9.72
C ASP A 523 -10.14 -22.39 10.54
N GLU A 524 -10.11 -22.05 11.82
CA GLU A 524 -11.29 -22.08 12.69
C GLU A 524 -12.38 -21.11 12.23
N ALA A 525 -12.02 -19.89 11.81
CA ALA A 525 -12.98 -18.95 11.25
C ALA A 525 -13.45 -19.35 9.84
N GLN A 526 -12.62 -20.00 9.03
CA GLN A 526 -13.01 -20.53 7.72
C GLN A 526 -14.01 -21.67 7.82
N ALA A 527 -13.94 -22.48 8.88
CA ALA A 527 -14.90 -23.54 9.15
C ALA A 527 -16.30 -22.99 9.50
N ILE A 528 -16.40 -21.74 9.95
CA ILE A 528 -17.68 -21.09 10.26
C ILE A 528 -18.31 -20.52 8.97
N PRO A 529 -19.59 -20.82 8.69
CA PRO A 529 -20.26 -20.27 7.52
C PRO A 529 -20.40 -18.74 7.62
N PRO A 530 -20.47 -18.03 6.47
CA PRO A 530 -20.53 -16.56 6.51
C PRO A 530 -21.78 -16.04 7.21
N GLY A 531 -21.66 -14.87 7.84
CA GLY A 531 -22.63 -14.33 8.79
C GLY A 531 -22.46 -14.88 10.21
N ALA A 532 -21.40 -15.68 10.43
CA ALA A 532 -21.02 -16.29 11.71
C ALA A 532 -22.20 -16.85 12.53
N GLN A 533 -23.17 -17.45 11.84
CA GLN A 533 -24.42 -17.99 12.42
C GLN A 533 -25.16 -17.02 13.35
N GLY A 534 -25.16 -15.73 13.02
CA GLY A 534 -25.85 -14.68 13.78
C GLY A 534 -24.96 -13.93 14.76
N VAL A 535 -23.73 -14.40 15.02
CA VAL A 535 -22.75 -13.65 15.82
C VAL A 535 -22.23 -12.47 15.00
N ARG A 536 -22.29 -11.26 15.55
CA ARG A 536 -21.77 -10.04 14.92
C ARG A 536 -20.80 -9.34 15.85
N MET A 537 -19.80 -8.66 15.31
CA MET A 537 -18.89 -7.83 16.08
C MET A 537 -18.96 -6.38 15.62
N GLN A 538 -19.21 -5.47 16.57
CA GLN A 538 -18.97 -4.04 16.38
C GLN A 538 -17.51 -3.75 16.76
N CYS A 539 -16.70 -3.37 15.77
CA CYS A 539 -15.23 -3.37 15.89
C CYS A 539 -14.62 -2.09 16.47
N ASP A 540 -15.42 -1.06 16.75
CA ASP A 540 -14.95 0.23 17.28
C ASP A 540 -14.65 0.18 18.79
N LEU A 541 -13.63 -0.60 19.16
CA LEU A 541 -13.22 -0.86 20.54
C LEU A 541 -12.62 0.36 21.25
N LEU A 542 -12.31 1.45 20.53
CA LEU A 542 -11.69 2.66 21.10
C LEU A 542 -12.71 3.75 21.42
N ALA A 543 -13.73 3.93 20.58
CA ALA A 543 -14.66 5.05 20.72
C ALA A 543 -16.08 4.61 21.14
N SER A 544 -16.45 3.33 20.99
CA SER A 544 -17.82 2.88 21.25
C SER A 544 -17.94 1.99 22.48
N GLN A 545 -18.78 2.41 23.44
CA GLN A 545 -19.16 1.58 24.59
C GLN A 545 -20.03 0.36 24.21
N HIS A 546 -20.56 0.34 22.98
CA HIS A 546 -21.35 -0.77 22.45
C HIS A 546 -20.51 -1.74 21.59
N ALA A 547 -19.19 -1.53 21.53
CA ALA A 547 -18.29 -2.42 20.80
C ALA A 547 -18.19 -3.80 21.46
N GLY A 548 -17.94 -4.82 20.64
CA GLY A 548 -17.92 -6.22 21.08
C GLY A 548 -18.90 -7.09 20.29
N TRP A 549 -19.14 -8.30 20.81
CA TRP A 549 -19.95 -9.32 20.13
C TRP A 549 -21.40 -9.31 20.57
N GLN A 550 -22.30 -9.54 19.61
CA GLN A 550 -23.74 -9.70 19.80
C GLN A 550 -24.20 -11.00 19.13
N GLY A 551 -25.32 -11.56 19.58
CA GLY A 551 -25.90 -12.78 18.99
C GLY A 551 -25.22 -14.09 19.39
N VAL A 552 -24.51 -14.11 20.53
CA VAL A 552 -23.83 -15.29 21.07
C VAL A 552 -24.85 -16.30 21.61
N THR A 553 -24.61 -17.58 21.36
CA THR A 553 -25.41 -18.71 21.87
C THR A 553 -24.50 -19.77 22.50
N LEU A 554 -25.07 -20.81 23.13
CA LEU A 554 -24.29 -21.93 23.67
C LEU A 554 -23.50 -22.72 22.61
N ASN A 555 -23.86 -22.57 21.32
CA ASN A 555 -23.15 -23.22 20.21
C ASN A 555 -22.01 -22.35 19.64
N THR A 556 -21.83 -21.13 20.15
CA THR A 556 -20.80 -20.21 19.68
C THR A 556 -19.42 -20.68 20.12
N THR A 557 -18.51 -20.84 19.16
CA THR A 557 -17.10 -21.24 19.38
C THR A 557 -16.15 -20.06 19.16
N ARG A 558 -14.89 -20.19 19.56
CA ARG A 558 -13.85 -19.18 19.27
C ARG A 558 -13.71 -18.82 17.78
N GLY A 559 -13.89 -19.79 16.89
CA GLY A 559 -13.93 -19.56 15.44
C GLY A 559 -15.05 -18.59 15.01
N HIS A 560 -16.21 -18.61 15.67
CA HIS A 560 -17.30 -17.67 15.39
C HIS A 560 -16.92 -16.24 15.77
N PHE A 561 -16.27 -16.05 16.93
CA PHE A 561 -15.84 -14.73 17.39
C PHE A 561 -14.82 -14.09 16.43
N TYR A 562 -13.84 -14.86 15.97
CA TYR A 562 -12.84 -14.37 15.01
C TYR A 562 -13.44 -14.15 13.61
N ARG A 563 -14.34 -15.04 13.17
CA ARG A 563 -15.10 -14.84 11.93
C ARG A 563 -15.93 -13.56 11.97
N ALA A 564 -16.66 -13.31 13.05
CA ALA A 564 -17.47 -12.12 13.24
C ALA A 564 -16.62 -10.84 13.29
N ALA A 565 -15.41 -10.89 13.86
CA ALA A 565 -14.45 -9.78 13.83
C ALA A 565 -14.00 -9.44 12.39
N LEU A 566 -13.61 -10.45 11.61
CA LEU A 566 -13.21 -10.29 10.21
C LEU A 566 -14.36 -9.72 9.36
N GLU A 567 -15.58 -10.23 9.54
CA GLU A 567 -16.77 -9.74 8.84
C GLU A 567 -17.13 -8.31 9.26
N GLY A 568 -17.05 -7.99 10.56
CA GLY A 568 -17.30 -6.63 11.07
C GLY A 568 -16.33 -5.59 10.51
N LEU A 569 -15.03 -5.91 10.45
CA LEU A 569 -14.01 -5.04 9.83
C LEU A 569 -14.22 -4.89 8.32
N SER A 570 -14.67 -5.97 7.65
CA SER A 570 -15.00 -5.93 6.22
C SER A 570 -16.21 -5.03 5.93
N ASP A 571 -17.24 -5.10 6.79
CA ASP A 571 -18.42 -4.22 6.70
C ASP A 571 -18.03 -2.76 6.98
N GLN A 572 -17.16 -2.51 7.96
CA GLN A 572 -16.63 -1.17 8.25
C GLN A 572 -15.85 -0.60 7.05
N LEU A 573 -14.98 -1.39 6.42
CA LEU A 573 -14.27 -0.99 5.20
C LEU A 573 -15.25 -0.65 4.07
N ALA A 574 -16.30 -1.46 3.87
CA ALA A 574 -17.32 -1.20 2.85
C ALA A 574 -18.08 0.12 3.10
N GLN A 575 -18.42 0.41 4.37
CA GLN A 575 -19.07 1.66 4.76
C GLN A 575 -18.16 2.87 4.51
N HIS A 576 -16.88 2.77 4.89
CA HIS A 576 -15.89 3.83 4.65
C HIS A 576 -15.70 4.13 3.17
N LEU A 577 -15.65 3.09 2.33
CA LEU A 577 -15.57 3.25 0.88
C LEU A 577 -16.81 3.97 0.34
N GLN A 578 -18.02 3.61 0.78
CA GLN A 578 -19.25 4.30 0.40
C GLN A 578 -19.25 5.77 0.84
N THR A 579 -18.71 6.08 2.02
CA THR A 579 -18.59 7.45 2.49
C THR A 579 -17.65 8.27 1.62
N LEU A 580 -16.48 7.73 1.27
CA LEU A 580 -15.55 8.38 0.34
C LEU A 580 -16.14 8.51 -1.07
N GLU A 581 -16.98 7.56 -1.52
CA GLU A 581 -17.76 7.70 -2.75
C GLU A 581 -18.80 8.82 -2.68
N LYS A 582 -19.53 8.95 -1.56
CA LYS A 582 -20.54 10.03 -1.39
C LYS A 582 -19.89 11.40 -1.39
N ASN A 583 -18.75 11.56 -0.71
CA ASN A 583 -17.95 12.79 -0.72
C ASN A 583 -17.60 13.21 -2.16
N ARG A 584 -17.33 12.22 -3.04
CA ARG A 584 -17.07 12.44 -4.47
C ARG A 584 -18.34 12.71 -5.30
N ARG A 585 -19.41 11.92 -5.12
CA ARG A 585 -20.64 12.01 -5.95
C ARG A 585 -21.40 13.32 -5.77
N LEU A 586 -21.46 13.86 -4.55
CA LEU A 586 -22.09 15.15 -4.29
C LEU A 586 -21.40 16.31 -5.04
N GLN A 587 -20.13 16.13 -5.44
CA GLN A 587 -19.41 17.08 -6.29
C GLN A 587 -19.67 16.85 -7.78
N GLY A 588 -19.85 15.58 -8.21
CA GLY A 588 -20.25 15.24 -9.59
C GLY A 588 -21.65 15.74 -9.96
N GLU A 589 -22.60 15.74 -9.03
CA GLU A 589 -23.93 16.33 -9.25
C GLU A 589 -23.91 17.87 -9.28
N ARG A 590 -23.01 18.53 -8.54
CA ARG A 590 -22.82 19.98 -8.63
C ARG A 590 -22.19 20.42 -9.97
N ALA A 591 -21.33 19.59 -10.57
CA ALA A 591 -20.80 19.83 -11.92
C ALA A 591 -21.83 19.51 -13.04
N ALA A 592 -22.91 18.80 -12.73
CA ALA A 592 -24.00 18.47 -13.65
C ALA A 592 -25.25 19.37 -13.49
N ALA A 593 -25.18 20.43 -12.67
CA ALA A 593 -26.25 21.41 -12.52
C ALA A 593 -26.13 22.56 -13.54
N GLY A 594 -25.99 22.21 -14.81
CA GLY A 594 -26.18 23.07 -15.97
C GLY A 594 -27.23 22.46 -16.87
N GLY A 595 -28.46 22.33 -16.37
CA GLY A 595 -29.58 21.71 -17.09
C GLY A 595 -30.61 21.11 -16.14
N ARG A 596 -31.51 21.94 -15.62
CA ARG A 596 -32.66 21.51 -14.81
C ARG A 596 -33.54 20.53 -15.61
N ARG A 597 -34.04 19.47 -14.95
CA ARG A 597 -35.46 19.33 -14.57
C ARG A 597 -35.64 18.22 -13.52
N GLN A 598 -36.40 18.57 -12.49
CA GLN A 598 -36.74 17.76 -11.32
C GLN A 598 -37.84 16.70 -11.62
N PRO A 599 -38.12 15.78 -10.69
CA PRO A 599 -38.75 14.48 -10.96
C PRO A 599 -40.28 14.52 -10.87
N GLN A 600 -40.95 13.68 -11.66
CA GLN A 600 -42.34 13.31 -11.41
C GLN A 600 -42.50 11.78 -11.32
N ARG A 601 -43.24 11.37 -10.29
CA ARG A 601 -43.73 10.01 -10.03
C ARG A 601 -44.77 9.59 -11.07
N ALA A 602 -44.81 8.29 -11.40
CA ALA A 602 -45.99 7.40 -11.38
C ALA A 602 -46.03 6.36 -12.53
N MET A 603 -46.39 5.13 -12.14
CA MET A 603 -47.15 4.06 -12.83
C MET A 603 -46.86 3.63 -14.28
N GLU A 604 -46.37 2.37 -14.40
CA GLU A 604 -46.87 1.23 -15.20
C GLU A 604 -47.14 1.34 -16.75
N PRO A 605 -47.28 0.21 -17.49
CA PRO A 605 -46.50 -0.08 -18.70
C PRO A 605 -47.33 -0.10 -20.00
N ASP A 606 -46.73 0.13 -21.17
CA ASP A 606 -47.01 -0.71 -22.37
C ASP A 606 -46.13 -0.44 -23.61
N GLN A 607 -45.93 -1.53 -24.37
CA GLN A 607 -45.84 -1.70 -25.83
C GLN A 607 -44.93 -0.84 -26.76
N GLY A 608 -44.01 -1.53 -27.45
CA GLY A 608 -44.19 -1.81 -28.88
C GLY A 608 -43.61 -0.86 -29.96
N GLN A 609 -42.42 -1.21 -30.47
CA GLN A 609 -42.01 -1.19 -31.89
C GLN A 609 -41.50 0.11 -32.59
N PRO A 610 -40.71 -0.04 -33.69
CA PRO A 610 -39.49 0.75 -33.95
C PRO A 610 -39.59 1.71 -35.13
N THR A 611 -38.69 2.70 -35.21
CA THR A 611 -38.39 3.43 -36.45
C THR A 611 -36.89 3.66 -36.63
N ARG A 612 -36.46 3.51 -37.88
CA ARG A 612 -35.09 3.64 -38.39
C ARG A 612 -34.84 5.04 -38.95
N ASP A 613 -33.55 5.40 -38.86
CA ASP A 613 -32.72 6.29 -39.70
C ASP A 613 -33.07 7.79 -39.84
N THR A 614 -32.12 8.63 -39.44
CA THR A 614 -31.31 9.42 -40.39
C THR A 614 -30.11 10.10 -39.72
N ASP A 615 -29.13 10.36 -40.58
CA ASP A 615 -27.70 10.61 -40.39
C ASP A 615 -27.38 12.07 -39.98
N GLN A 616 -26.10 12.29 -39.63
CA GLN A 616 -25.36 13.54 -39.37
C GLN A 616 -25.15 13.97 -37.90
N SER A 617 -23.94 13.72 -37.36
CA SER A 617 -23.18 14.69 -36.55
C SER A 617 -21.74 14.22 -36.25
N PRO A 618 -20.79 15.12 -35.96
CA PRO A 618 -19.36 14.93 -36.19
C PRO A 618 -18.60 14.24 -35.04
N ARG A 619 -17.45 13.68 -35.41
CA ARG A 619 -16.41 13.00 -34.61
C ARG A 619 -16.35 13.41 -33.13
N ARG A 620 -16.79 12.51 -32.24
CA ARG A 620 -16.52 12.55 -30.79
C ARG A 620 -15.27 11.74 -30.43
N CYS A 621 -14.36 12.38 -29.71
CA CYS A 621 -13.29 11.75 -28.93
C CYS A 621 -13.84 10.60 -28.07
N ARG A 622 -13.18 9.43 -28.15
CA ARG A 622 -13.46 8.27 -27.27
C ARG A 622 -13.07 8.62 -25.84
N ASN A 623 -14.06 8.91 -25.01
CA ASN A 623 -13.93 8.96 -23.56
C ASN A 623 -13.53 7.59 -23.01
N HIS A 624 -12.41 7.53 -22.28
CA HIS A 624 -12.09 6.43 -21.38
C HIS A 624 -13.20 6.29 -20.32
N ARG A 625 -13.95 5.19 -20.35
CA ARG A 625 -14.80 4.78 -19.23
C ARG A 625 -13.90 4.35 -18.08
N GLY A 626 -13.85 5.16 -17.02
CA GLY A 626 -13.17 4.84 -15.76
C GLY A 626 -13.70 3.53 -15.17
N ARG A 627 -12.77 2.65 -14.76
CA ARG A 627 -13.08 1.41 -14.05
C ARG A 627 -13.50 1.77 -12.61
N ARG A 628 -14.75 1.53 -12.26
CA ARG A 628 -15.28 1.72 -10.89
C ARG A 628 -15.14 0.39 -10.13
N GLY A 629 -14.46 0.40 -8.97
CA GLY A 629 -14.49 -0.71 -7.99
C GLY A 629 -13.16 -1.42 -7.68
N ASP A 630 -12.01 -0.93 -8.17
CA ASP A 630 -10.71 -1.57 -7.87
C ASP A 630 -10.08 -0.93 -6.60
N VAL A 631 -9.59 -1.75 -5.64
CA VAL A 631 -8.92 -1.28 -4.41
C VAL A 631 -7.48 -1.81 -4.40
N TRP A 632 -6.52 -0.89 -4.24
CA TRP A 632 -5.12 -1.25 -4.03
C TRP A 632 -4.86 -1.54 -2.56
N LEU A 633 -4.33 -2.71 -2.24
CA LEU A 633 -3.89 -3.03 -0.88
C LEU A 633 -2.38 -2.76 -0.79
N VAL A 634 -1.93 -2.02 0.21
CA VAL A 634 -0.51 -1.84 0.50
C VAL A 634 -0.20 -2.48 1.86
N TRP A 635 0.68 -3.49 1.87
CA TRP A 635 1.12 -4.16 3.09
C TRP A 635 2.64 -4.28 3.13
N ARG A 636 3.27 -3.77 4.20
CA ARG A 636 4.74 -3.77 4.39
C ARG A 636 5.53 -3.28 3.16
N GLY A 637 5.03 -2.23 2.50
CA GLY A 637 5.65 -1.67 1.28
C GLY A 637 5.46 -2.50 0.01
N ARG A 638 4.53 -3.47 -0.01
CA ARG A 638 4.12 -4.22 -1.20
C ARG A 638 2.71 -3.86 -1.62
N VAL A 639 2.52 -3.67 -2.91
CA VAL A 639 1.23 -3.42 -3.54
C VAL A 639 0.60 -4.76 -3.93
N LEU A 640 -0.57 -5.05 -3.38
CA LEU A 640 -1.42 -6.19 -3.69
C LEU A 640 -2.69 -5.66 -4.37
N PHE A 641 -3.07 -6.24 -5.51
CA PHE A 641 -4.24 -5.82 -6.28
C PHE A 641 -5.46 -6.67 -5.90
N ALA A 642 -6.60 -6.05 -5.60
CA ALA A 642 -7.85 -6.77 -5.37
C ALA A 642 -9.04 -6.11 -6.09
N ARG A 643 -9.76 -6.91 -6.89
CA ARG A 643 -10.92 -6.50 -7.68
C ARG A 643 -12.19 -6.68 -6.85
N THR A 644 -12.99 -5.63 -6.63
CA THR A 644 -14.33 -5.82 -6.05
C THR A 644 -15.35 -6.02 -7.18
N GLY A 645 -16.01 -7.17 -7.20
CA GLY A 645 -17.04 -7.49 -8.21
C GLY A 645 -18.33 -6.71 -7.96
N GLN A 646 -19.02 -6.33 -9.04
CA GLN A 646 -20.21 -5.46 -9.05
C GLN A 646 -21.49 -6.06 -8.41
N SER A 647 -21.44 -7.16 -7.68
CA SER A 647 -22.64 -7.73 -7.03
C SER A 647 -22.73 -7.32 -5.56
N ALA A 648 -23.58 -6.35 -5.27
CA ALA A 648 -24.15 -6.03 -3.95
C ALA A 648 -23.14 -5.93 -2.78
N GLY A 649 -22.49 -4.77 -2.65
CA GLY A 649 -22.18 -4.15 -1.35
C GLY A 649 -21.31 -4.91 -0.34
N ARG A 650 -20.57 -5.96 -0.73
CA ARG A 650 -19.66 -6.69 0.16
C ARG A 650 -18.23 -6.72 -0.40
N VAL A 651 -17.27 -6.24 0.38
CA VAL A 651 -15.84 -6.43 0.10
C VAL A 651 -15.46 -7.89 0.38
N PRO A 652 -14.74 -8.60 -0.51
CA PRO A 652 -14.39 -10.00 -0.27
C PRO A 652 -13.45 -10.19 0.93
N LEU A 653 -13.82 -11.07 1.86
CA LEU A 653 -13.02 -11.52 3.02
C LEU A 653 -11.53 -11.89 2.74
N PRO A 654 -11.12 -12.36 1.54
CA PRO A 654 -9.71 -12.63 1.21
C PRO A 654 -8.78 -11.41 1.25
N LEU A 655 -9.29 -10.19 1.09
CA LEU A 655 -8.50 -8.95 1.21
C LEU A 655 -7.91 -8.78 2.63
N PHE A 656 -8.65 -9.21 3.65
CA PHE A 656 -8.24 -9.15 5.06
C PHE A 656 -7.30 -10.29 5.47
N LEU A 657 -7.43 -11.47 4.85
CA LEU A 657 -6.60 -12.64 5.16
C LEU A 657 -5.23 -12.62 4.47
N ALA A 658 -5.09 -11.90 3.35
CA ALA A 658 -3.80 -11.72 2.67
C ALA A 658 -2.93 -10.60 3.30
N ALA A 659 -3.52 -9.77 4.16
CA ALA A 659 -2.86 -8.65 4.85
C ALA A 659 -2.43 -8.95 6.30
N ASN A 660 -2.85 -10.09 6.87
CA ASN A 660 -2.41 -10.57 8.18
C ASN A 660 -1.50 -11.79 7.98
#